data_AF-A0AA45MFE6-F1
#
_entry.id   AF-A0AA45MFE6-F1
#
_cell.length_a   1.000
_cell.length_b   1.000
_cell.length_c   1.000
_cell.angle_alpha   90.00
_cell.angle_beta   90.00
_cell.angle_gamma   90.00
#
_symmetry.space_group_name_H-M   'P 1'
#
loop_
_entity.id
_entity.type
_entity.pdbx_description
1 polymer ?
#
loop_
_entity_poly.entity_id
_entity_poly.type
_entity_poly.pdbx_seq_one_letter_code
_entity_poly.pdbx_strand_id
1 'polypeptide(L)'
;MSPAAMPPADEGAPSPYALPFVVALTGHRDLHPDDVPVVAAQLFEAIELIAAALPHSPIHFLSALADGADQLFAEQVLKLQRQCALAAPQARRRIELIVPLPMPFDDYCVEQAGGAAARQRDPLRFEADRQAFAARFLRYSAGAGQVFEIPKAPPAGVLAAPRTPAQAAYAQLTRYLGIHAQLLIAVWDGQGETARHPRRPGGTLDLVQTLLHGVERSGHPRSSNRFAAPAHGTVLHVYSRRAQESSAGLPSAQAAGGFRLAHGEQAGAIGHWDAPQPGWPGVRAPGAGQFLRSPVRACERWAAHRAWRALVARVEHRLGRRCAPRALAVLYQVHADGREIDTLNLLHQRALAGHDAAAYADSLRAAGHGYLASLALPGVAALPAGIGLGLGPLLRAFCAVDVLAERSKRYWSYRWRLLASAAVLAASSSSLRLLSPAHGDLIESMAFAAGACGAVAIYLWVVLSRQRNAYLDYRALAEGLRFQMYWLCAGEPALVTDHYVQKYSGDIGWVRHALDACLVVHPVSGLPARRVVQGWIADQLAYLNGNGNRRRRRRHTRSVAIGNDLLLSGLLCAAAALTLVLTSGRSYASLLALLLSGMKLATGVGAAWLSLNNKMGHGETLAQADQLRGLYGRARLALEQIEAGEGSTAEKERHARDLLFALGKAVLEENAGWLAAHQQRRLSWHGK
;
A
#
# COMPACT_ATOMS: atom_id res chain seq x y z
N MET A 1 -29.38 24.33 -24.32
CA MET A 1 -28.50 23.16 -24.58
C MET A 1 -27.07 23.63 -24.36
N SER A 2 -26.52 23.39 -23.17
CA SER A 2 -25.13 23.72 -22.81
C SER A 2 -24.20 22.60 -23.27
N PRO A 3 -22.95 22.89 -23.69
CA PRO A 3 -22.03 21.87 -24.15
C PRO A 3 -21.74 20.90 -23.00
N ALA A 4 -21.80 19.60 -23.31
CA ALA A 4 -21.53 18.52 -22.36
C ALA A 4 -20.16 18.73 -21.69
N ALA A 5 -20.14 18.65 -20.36
CA ALA A 5 -18.92 18.64 -19.57
C ALA A 5 -17.95 17.58 -20.14
N MET A 6 -16.69 17.99 -20.38
CA MET A 6 -15.68 17.05 -20.82
C MET A 6 -15.49 15.95 -19.77
N PRO A 7 -15.52 14.66 -20.14
CA PRO A 7 -15.06 13.59 -19.27
C PRO A 7 -13.61 13.84 -18.85
N PRO A 8 -13.16 13.31 -17.69
CA PRO A 8 -11.84 13.60 -17.15
C PRO A 8 -10.78 13.29 -18.20
N ALA A 9 -10.12 14.33 -18.73
CA ALA A 9 -9.02 14.16 -19.65
C ALA A 9 -7.94 13.33 -18.95
N ASP A 10 -7.72 12.11 -19.46
CA ASP A 10 -6.64 11.24 -19.04
C ASP A 10 -5.32 11.98 -19.28
N GLU A 11 -4.51 12.21 -18.23
CA GLU A 11 -3.12 12.71 -18.36
C GLU A 11 -2.18 11.63 -18.94
N GLY A 12 -2.65 10.84 -19.90
CA GLY A 12 -1.99 9.66 -20.45
C GLY A 12 -2.59 8.36 -19.92
N ALA A 13 -2.56 7.33 -20.76
CA ALA A 13 -3.07 6.00 -20.41
C ALA A 13 -2.35 5.43 -19.16
N PRO A 14 -3.06 4.66 -18.30
CA PRO A 14 -2.40 3.97 -17.19
C PRO A 14 -1.34 3.01 -17.73
N SER A 15 -0.13 3.14 -17.19
CA SER A 15 0.98 2.23 -17.51
C SER A 15 0.58 0.79 -17.19
N PRO A 16 1.01 -0.22 -17.97
CA PRO A 16 0.79 -1.62 -17.62
C PRO A 16 1.48 -2.03 -16.29
N TYR A 17 2.29 -1.14 -15.71
CA TYR A 17 2.97 -1.28 -14.43
C TYR A 17 2.26 -0.56 -13.27
N ALA A 18 1.13 0.11 -13.52
CA ALA A 18 0.41 0.86 -12.50
C ALA A 18 -0.30 -0.09 -11.52
N LEU A 19 -0.29 0.28 -10.24
CA LEU A 19 -0.97 -0.45 -9.18
C LEU A 19 -2.45 -0.07 -9.16
N PRO A 20 -3.37 -1.05 -9.09
CA PRO A 20 -4.80 -0.76 -9.09
C PRO A 20 -5.28 -0.26 -7.73
N PHE A 21 -6.40 0.47 -7.75
CA PHE A 21 -7.24 0.72 -6.59
C PHE A 21 -8.55 -0.08 -6.75
N VAL A 22 -8.94 -0.81 -5.71
CA VAL A 22 -9.98 -1.83 -5.76
C VAL A 22 -11.16 -1.39 -4.91
N VAL A 23 -12.33 -1.33 -5.54
CA VAL A 23 -13.60 -0.99 -4.90
C VAL A 23 -14.54 -2.16 -5.08
N ALA A 24 -15.02 -2.76 -3.98
CA ALA A 24 -16.02 -3.82 -4.05
C ALA A 24 -17.42 -3.27 -3.76
N LEU A 25 -18.43 -3.95 -4.28
CA LEU A 25 -19.83 -3.69 -3.96
C LEU A 25 -20.45 -4.88 -3.22
N THR A 26 -21.35 -4.57 -2.30
CA THR A 26 -22.41 -5.49 -1.87
C THR A 26 -23.74 -4.75 -1.81
N GLY A 27 -24.85 -5.45 -1.98
CA GLY A 27 -26.15 -4.84 -1.73
C GLY A 27 -27.32 -5.79 -1.78
N HIS A 28 -28.50 -5.22 -1.54
CA HIS A 28 -29.77 -5.95 -1.57
C HIS A 28 -30.09 -6.42 -2.99
N ARG A 29 -30.62 -7.66 -3.08
CA ARG A 29 -31.03 -8.27 -4.35
C ARG A 29 -32.35 -7.74 -4.90
N ASP A 30 -33.16 -7.24 -3.99
CA ASP A 30 -34.54 -6.86 -4.19
C ASP A 30 -34.72 -5.38 -3.83
N LEU A 31 -34.07 -4.48 -4.57
CA LEU A 31 -34.20 -3.05 -4.34
C LEU A 31 -35.64 -2.58 -4.58
N HIS A 32 -36.12 -1.67 -3.72
CA HIS A 32 -37.43 -1.05 -3.90
C HIS A 32 -37.45 -0.25 -5.22
N PRO A 33 -38.45 -0.44 -6.12
CA PRO A 33 -38.48 0.20 -7.43
C PRO A 33 -38.30 1.73 -7.39
N ASP A 34 -38.99 2.41 -6.47
CA ASP A 34 -38.89 3.87 -6.30
C ASP A 34 -37.48 4.36 -5.90
N ASP A 35 -36.67 3.51 -5.27
CA ASP A 35 -35.32 3.88 -4.83
C ASP A 35 -34.30 3.68 -5.96
N VAL A 36 -34.57 2.80 -6.93
CA VAL A 36 -33.63 2.42 -8.00
C VAL A 36 -33.06 3.63 -8.76
N PRO A 37 -33.85 4.62 -9.23
CA PRO A 37 -33.30 5.76 -9.97
C PRO A 37 -32.34 6.62 -9.14
N VAL A 38 -32.67 6.84 -7.86
CA VAL A 38 -31.85 7.64 -6.95
C VAL A 38 -30.56 6.90 -6.60
N VAL A 39 -30.65 5.60 -6.32
CA VAL A 39 -29.50 4.74 -6.05
C VAL A 39 -28.58 4.67 -7.26
N ALA A 40 -29.12 4.55 -8.48
CA ALA A 40 -28.35 4.56 -9.71
C ALA A 40 -27.54 5.86 -9.88
N ALA A 41 -28.19 7.01 -9.64
CA ALA A 41 -27.54 8.31 -9.71
C ALA A 41 -26.43 8.46 -8.65
N GLN A 42 -26.67 7.99 -7.42
CA GLN A 42 -25.67 7.99 -6.36
C GLN A 42 -24.50 7.04 -6.70
N LEU A 43 -24.75 5.81 -7.13
CA LEU A 43 -23.68 4.90 -7.53
C LEU A 43 -22.82 5.51 -8.65
N PHE A 44 -23.45 6.10 -9.67
CA PHE A 44 -22.73 6.78 -10.74
C PHE A 44 -21.88 7.94 -10.21
N GLU A 45 -22.42 8.79 -9.34
CA GLU A 45 -21.67 9.90 -8.73
C GLU A 45 -20.48 9.41 -7.90
N ALA A 46 -20.64 8.34 -7.10
CA ALA A 46 -19.52 7.78 -6.34
C ALA A 46 -18.42 7.24 -7.25
N ILE A 47 -18.77 6.44 -8.26
CA ILE A 47 -17.82 5.87 -9.23
C ILE A 47 -17.08 7.00 -9.95
N GLU A 48 -17.78 8.05 -10.38
CA GLU A 48 -17.20 9.23 -11.03
C GLU A 48 -16.23 9.99 -10.11
N LEU A 49 -16.61 10.22 -8.84
CA LEU A 49 -15.75 10.88 -7.84
C LEU A 49 -14.50 10.06 -7.54
N ILE A 50 -14.63 8.74 -7.38
CA ILE A 50 -13.50 7.83 -7.17
C ILE A 50 -12.55 7.90 -8.37
N ALA A 51 -13.07 7.84 -9.59
CA ALA A 51 -12.29 7.94 -10.82
C ALA A 51 -11.59 9.29 -10.97
N ALA A 52 -12.27 10.39 -10.63
CA ALA A 52 -11.70 11.72 -10.71
C ALA A 52 -10.62 11.96 -9.63
N ALA A 53 -10.74 11.31 -8.47
CA ALA A 53 -9.78 11.44 -7.36
C ALA A 53 -8.46 10.68 -7.60
N LEU A 54 -8.49 9.59 -8.38
CA LEU A 54 -7.36 8.69 -8.65
C LEU A 54 -7.02 8.64 -10.15
N PRO A 55 -6.61 9.75 -10.76
CA PRO A 55 -6.39 9.84 -12.21
C PRO A 55 -5.27 8.95 -12.74
N HIS A 56 -4.27 8.63 -11.92
CA HIS A 56 -3.06 7.92 -12.35
C HIS A 56 -3.16 6.42 -12.08
N SER A 57 -4.24 5.95 -11.46
CA SER A 57 -4.41 4.57 -11.01
C SER A 57 -5.50 3.85 -11.78
N PRO A 58 -5.27 2.61 -12.26
CA PRO A 58 -6.35 1.71 -12.64
C PRO A 58 -7.33 1.52 -11.47
N ILE A 59 -8.62 1.42 -11.77
CA ILE A 59 -9.66 1.21 -10.77
C ILE A 59 -10.42 -0.05 -11.15
N HIS A 60 -10.34 -1.04 -10.26
CA HIS A 60 -11.06 -2.30 -10.40
C HIS A 60 -12.31 -2.26 -9.52
N PHE A 61 -13.46 -2.32 -10.15
CA PHE A 61 -14.75 -2.40 -9.48
C PHE A 61 -15.20 -3.86 -9.41
N LEU A 62 -15.28 -4.42 -8.21
CA LEU A 62 -15.66 -5.82 -7.96
C LEU A 62 -17.14 -5.94 -7.67
N SER A 63 -17.82 -6.83 -8.39
CA SER A 63 -19.21 -7.20 -8.13
C SER A 63 -19.46 -8.63 -8.57
N ALA A 64 -20.22 -9.39 -7.77
CA ALA A 64 -20.58 -10.76 -8.11
C ALA A 64 -21.72 -10.84 -9.14
N LEU A 65 -22.25 -9.68 -9.58
CA LEU A 65 -23.39 -9.56 -10.51
C LEU A 65 -24.67 -10.26 -10.03
N ALA A 66 -24.86 -10.35 -8.71
CA ALA A 66 -26.13 -10.74 -8.13
C ALA A 66 -27.27 -9.83 -8.63
N ASP A 67 -28.51 -10.30 -8.59
CA ASP A 67 -29.65 -9.43 -8.89
C ASP A 67 -29.68 -8.18 -8.00
N GLY A 68 -30.34 -7.13 -8.46
CA GLY A 68 -30.51 -5.89 -7.70
C GLY A 68 -29.28 -4.97 -7.75
N ALA A 69 -28.73 -4.66 -6.57
CA ALA A 69 -27.66 -3.67 -6.43
C ALA A 69 -26.41 -3.96 -7.27
N ASP A 70 -25.96 -5.21 -7.31
CA ASP A 70 -24.77 -5.64 -8.05
C ASP A 70 -24.87 -5.36 -9.55
N GLN A 71 -25.99 -5.75 -10.17
CA GLN A 71 -26.26 -5.44 -11.59
C GLN A 71 -26.42 -3.94 -11.85
N LEU A 72 -27.10 -3.21 -10.95
CA LEU A 72 -27.26 -1.76 -11.08
C LEU A 72 -25.92 -1.02 -11.02
N PHE A 73 -25.04 -1.45 -10.13
CA PHE A 73 -23.67 -0.94 -10.03
C PHE A 73 -22.84 -1.26 -11.26
N ALA A 74 -22.87 -2.51 -11.74
CA ALA A 74 -22.19 -2.91 -12.97
C ALA A 74 -22.63 -2.07 -14.16
N GLU A 75 -23.93 -1.76 -14.27
CA GLU A 75 -24.44 -0.85 -15.29
C GLU A 75 -23.79 0.54 -15.22
N GLN A 76 -23.66 1.12 -14.02
CA GLN A 76 -23.04 2.45 -13.84
C GLN A 76 -21.54 2.42 -14.12
N VAL A 77 -20.82 1.36 -13.73
CA VAL A 77 -19.40 1.19 -14.06
C VAL A 77 -19.19 1.13 -15.57
N LEU A 78 -19.97 0.29 -16.27
CA LEU A 78 -19.88 0.14 -17.72
C LEU A 78 -20.30 1.42 -18.46
N LYS A 79 -21.24 2.20 -17.89
CA LYS A 79 -21.61 3.52 -18.42
C LYS A 79 -20.43 4.48 -18.37
N LEU A 80 -19.75 4.59 -17.22
CA LEU A 80 -18.57 5.45 -17.10
C LEU A 80 -17.41 4.95 -17.98
N GLN A 81 -17.19 3.63 -18.05
CA GLN A 81 -16.19 3.03 -18.92
C GLN A 81 -16.40 3.41 -20.39
N ARG A 82 -17.65 3.38 -20.89
CA ARG A 82 -17.98 3.83 -22.25
C ARG A 82 -17.71 5.33 -22.44
N GLN A 83 -18.08 6.16 -21.47
CA GLN A 83 -17.82 7.60 -21.53
C GLN A 83 -16.32 7.93 -21.61
N CYS A 84 -15.50 7.26 -20.81
CA CYS A 84 -14.04 7.42 -20.87
C CYS A 84 -13.45 6.90 -22.18
N ALA A 85 -13.93 5.75 -22.68
CA ALA A 85 -13.46 5.19 -23.95
C ALA A 85 -13.77 6.10 -25.15
N LEU A 86 -14.92 6.79 -25.14
CA LEU A 86 -15.27 7.78 -26.17
C LEU A 86 -14.38 9.02 -26.11
N ALA A 87 -14.00 9.45 -24.90
CA ALA A 87 -13.15 10.61 -24.67
C ALA A 87 -11.71 10.40 -25.15
N ALA A 88 -11.19 9.19 -24.92
CA ALA A 88 -9.82 8.83 -25.23
C ALA A 88 -9.77 7.41 -25.84
N PRO A 89 -10.12 7.24 -27.12
CA PRO A 89 -10.22 5.91 -27.76
C PRO A 89 -8.92 5.12 -27.77
N GLN A 90 -7.78 5.82 -27.73
CA GLN A 90 -6.44 5.24 -27.72
C GLN A 90 -5.92 4.97 -26.29
N ALA A 91 -6.63 5.44 -25.26
CA ALA A 91 -6.24 5.20 -23.89
C ALA A 91 -6.61 3.77 -23.45
N ARG A 92 -5.71 3.14 -22.72
CA ARG A 92 -5.96 1.84 -22.09
C ARG A 92 -7.09 2.00 -21.06
N ARG A 93 -7.93 0.96 -20.91
CA ARG A 93 -9.03 0.96 -19.91
C ARG A 93 -8.45 1.17 -18.51
N ARG A 94 -8.71 2.35 -17.92
CA ARG A 94 -8.42 2.63 -16.50
C ARG A 94 -9.49 2.04 -15.59
N ILE A 95 -10.74 2.07 -16.04
CA ILE A 95 -11.91 1.65 -15.28
C ILE A 95 -12.31 0.26 -15.77
N GLU A 96 -12.28 -0.72 -14.88
CA GLU A 96 -12.62 -2.11 -15.20
C GLU A 96 -13.61 -2.69 -14.19
N LEU A 97 -14.65 -3.35 -14.70
CA LEU A 97 -15.51 -4.23 -13.92
C LEU A 97 -14.86 -5.61 -13.83
N ILE A 98 -14.69 -6.13 -12.62
CA ILE A 98 -14.16 -7.46 -12.34
C ILE A 98 -15.25 -8.28 -11.63
N VAL A 99 -15.49 -9.49 -12.12
CA VAL A 99 -16.61 -10.34 -11.66
C VAL A 99 -16.09 -11.59 -10.94
N PRO A 100 -15.90 -11.53 -9.61
CA PRO A 100 -15.62 -12.70 -8.79
C PRO A 100 -16.91 -13.48 -8.49
N LEU A 101 -16.97 -14.73 -8.95
CA LEU A 101 -18.09 -15.64 -8.70
C LEU A 101 -17.84 -16.47 -7.43
N PRO A 102 -18.84 -16.60 -6.53
CA PRO A 102 -18.70 -17.42 -5.33
C PRO A 102 -18.64 -18.92 -5.62
N MET A 103 -19.18 -19.35 -6.76
CA MET A 103 -19.34 -20.74 -7.19
C MET A 103 -19.40 -20.79 -8.73
N PRO A 104 -19.34 -21.99 -9.35
CA PRO A 104 -19.49 -22.12 -10.80
C PRO A 104 -20.74 -21.42 -11.33
N PHE A 105 -20.66 -20.87 -12.55
CA PHE A 105 -21.71 -20.02 -13.12
C PHE A 105 -23.09 -20.69 -13.16
N ASP A 106 -23.17 -21.97 -13.50
CA ASP A 106 -24.43 -22.71 -13.56
C ASP A 106 -25.06 -22.88 -12.17
N ASP A 107 -24.25 -23.26 -11.17
CA ASP A 107 -24.68 -23.35 -9.77
C ASP A 107 -25.13 -21.98 -9.25
N TYR A 108 -24.43 -20.91 -9.65
CA TYR A 108 -24.78 -19.56 -9.29
C TYR A 108 -26.14 -19.13 -9.86
N CYS A 109 -26.43 -19.48 -11.12
CA CYS A 109 -27.75 -19.23 -11.72
C CYS A 109 -28.86 -19.96 -10.97
N VAL A 110 -28.62 -21.21 -10.54
CA VAL A 110 -29.58 -21.99 -9.73
C VAL A 110 -29.85 -21.31 -8.39
N GLU A 111 -28.80 -20.90 -7.67
CA GLU A 111 -28.93 -20.21 -6.38
C GLU A 111 -29.63 -18.85 -6.52
N GLN A 112 -29.36 -18.12 -7.60
CA GLN A 112 -30.02 -16.83 -7.88
C GLN A 112 -31.52 -17.02 -8.21
N ALA A 113 -31.90 -18.12 -8.85
CA ALA A 113 -33.31 -18.50 -9.06
C ALA A 113 -34.01 -19.07 -7.80
N GLY A 114 -33.37 -19.01 -6.62
CA GLY A 114 -33.95 -19.46 -5.35
C GLY A 114 -33.61 -20.90 -4.95
N GLY A 115 -32.65 -21.52 -5.66
CA GLY A 115 -32.06 -22.82 -5.33
C GLY A 115 -33.02 -23.99 -5.51
N ALA A 116 -32.62 -25.15 -4.97
CA ALA A 116 -33.38 -26.40 -5.10
C ALA A 116 -34.82 -26.30 -4.56
N ALA A 117 -35.05 -25.51 -3.50
CA ALA A 117 -36.37 -25.31 -2.91
C ALA A 117 -37.32 -24.50 -3.80
N ALA A 118 -36.82 -23.54 -4.60
CA ALA A 118 -37.65 -22.85 -5.59
C ALA A 118 -38.00 -23.78 -6.76
N ARG A 119 -37.01 -24.55 -7.24
CA ARG A 119 -37.21 -25.53 -8.32
C ARG A 119 -38.27 -26.59 -7.99
N GLN A 120 -38.33 -27.05 -6.74
CA GLN A 120 -39.34 -28.01 -6.29
C GLN A 120 -40.74 -27.39 -6.16
N ARG A 121 -40.83 -26.12 -5.74
CA ARG A 121 -42.12 -25.43 -5.54
C ARG A 121 -42.78 -25.05 -6.85
N ASP A 122 -42.01 -24.53 -7.81
CA ASP A 122 -42.51 -24.10 -9.12
C ASP A 122 -41.40 -24.26 -10.18
N PRO A 123 -41.33 -25.41 -10.87
CA PRO A 123 -40.27 -25.68 -11.84
C PRO A 123 -40.27 -24.72 -13.04
N LEU A 124 -41.44 -24.29 -13.51
CA LEU A 124 -41.57 -23.43 -14.70
C LEU A 124 -41.08 -22.02 -14.37
N ARG A 125 -41.54 -21.46 -13.25
CA ARG A 125 -41.08 -20.14 -12.80
C ARG A 125 -39.60 -20.15 -12.46
N PHE A 126 -39.12 -21.20 -11.79
CA PHE A 126 -37.69 -21.35 -11.50
C PHE A 126 -36.83 -21.29 -12.77
N GLU A 127 -37.23 -22.00 -13.82
CA GLU A 127 -36.47 -22.02 -15.08
C GLU A 127 -36.50 -20.64 -15.78
N ALA A 128 -37.65 -19.96 -15.77
CA ALA A 128 -37.77 -18.60 -16.28
C ALA A 128 -36.89 -17.61 -15.51
N ASP A 129 -36.90 -17.66 -14.17
CA ASP A 129 -36.08 -16.80 -13.31
C ASP A 129 -34.58 -17.07 -13.51
N ARG A 130 -34.19 -18.35 -13.63
CA ARG A 130 -32.81 -18.79 -13.92
C ARG A 130 -32.32 -18.24 -15.26
N GLN A 131 -33.10 -18.39 -16.31
CA GLN A 131 -32.75 -17.89 -17.65
C GLN A 131 -32.70 -16.36 -17.70
N ALA A 132 -33.64 -15.68 -17.04
CA ALA A 132 -33.66 -14.22 -16.96
C ALA A 132 -32.43 -13.68 -16.23
N PHE A 133 -32.03 -14.31 -15.12
CA PHE A 133 -30.78 -13.99 -14.42
C PHE A 133 -29.56 -14.21 -15.32
N ALA A 134 -29.44 -15.39 -15.95
CA ALA A 134 -28.32 -15.72 -16.82
C ALA A 134 -28.17 -14.72 -17.98
N ALA A 135 -29.28 -14.31 -18.61
CA ALA A 135 -29.27 -13.31 -19.68
C ALA A 135 -28.75 -11.94 -19.20
N ARG A 136 -29.20 -11.47 -18.01
CA ARG A 136 -28.68 -10.23 -17.41
C ARG A 136 -27.20 -10.34 -17.05
N PHE A 137 -26.79 -11.44 -16.44
CA PHE A 137 -25.39 -11.70 -16.10
C PHE A 137 -24.50 -11.65 -17.34
N LEU A 138 -24.85 -12.38 -18.41
CA LEU A 138 -24.08 -12.42 -19.66
C LEU A 138 -23.98 -11.04 -20.31
N ARG A 139 -25.05 -10.23 -20.26
CA ARG A 139 -25.05 -8.85 -20.76
C ARG A 139 -24.00 -7.97 -20.05
N TYR A 140 -23.94 -8.01 -18.72
CA TYR A 140 -23.00 -7.18 -17.95
C TYR A 140 -21.57 -7.73 -17.98
N SER A 141 -21.41 -9.06 -17.85
CA SER A 141 -20.10 -9.72 -17.89
C SER A 141 -19.40 -9.60 -19.25
N ALA A 142 -20.14 -9.45 -20.36
CA ALA A 142 -19.55 -9.15 -21.67
C ALA A 142 -18.77 -7.82 -21.69
N GLY A 143 -19.12 -6.86 -20.83
CA GLY A 143 -18.39 -5.60 -20.65
C GLY A 143 -17.27 -5.66 -19.60
N ALA A 144 -17.22 -6.74 -18.80
CA ALA A 144 -16.25 -6.89 -17.72
C ALA A 144 -14.84 -7.10 -18.28
N GLY A 145 -13.85 -6.62 -17.54
CA GLY A 145 -12.44 -6.93 -17.82
C GLY A 145 -12.16 -8.41 -17.60
N GLN A 146 -12.74 -8.98 -16.54
CA GLN A 146 -12.54 -10.39 -16.16
C GLN A 146 -13.74 -10.98 -15.40
N VAL A 147 -13.90 -12.30 -15.54
CA VAL A 147 -14.89 -13.12 -14.83
C VAL A 147 -14.18 -14.39 -14.36
N PHE A 148 -14.23 -14.72 -13.08
CA PHE A 148 -13.56 -15.91 -12.53
C PHE A 148 -14.26 -16.44 -11.28
N GLU A 149 -14.13 -17.74 -11.01
CA GLU A 149 -14.51 -18.34 -9.72
C GLU A 149 -13.43 -18.02 -8.68
N ILE A 150 -13.84 -17.53 -7.50
CA ILE A 150 -12.90 -17.21 -6.43
C ILE A 150 -12.13 -18.47 -5.99
N PRO A 151 -10.81 -18.36 -5.74
CA PRO A 151 -10.01 -19.51 -5.29
C PRO A 151 -10.54 -20.07 -3.97
N LYS A 152 -10.71 -21.41 -3.92
CA LYS A 152 -11.08 -22.14 -2.71
C LYS A 152 -10.09 -21.83 -1.58
N ALA A 153 -10.63 -21.43 -0.44
CA ALA A 153 -9.86 -21.16 0.77
C ALA A 153 -10.43 -21.98 1.93
N PRO A 154 -9.66 -22.24 3.00
CA PRO A 154 -10.20 -22.80 4.24
C PRO A 154 -11.40 -21.96 4.72
N PRO A 155 -12.40 -22.58 5.39
CA PRO A 155 -13.57 -21.87 5.88
C PRO A 155 -13.11 -20.67 6.71
N ALA A 156 -13.59 -19.48 6.34
CA ALA A 156 -13.36 -18.27 7.10
C ALA A 156 -14.08 -18.37 8.45
N GLY A 157 -13.52 -17.78 9.51
CA GLY A 157 -14.31 -17.40 10.68
C GLY A 157 -15.22 -16.24 10.32
N VAL A 158 -16.25 -16.51 9.52
CA VAL A 158 -17.37 -15.56 9.36
C VAL A 158 -18.18 -15.60 10.64
N LEU A 159 -18.63 -14.44 11.10
CA LEU A 159 -19.36 -14.31 12.37
C LEU A 159 -20.64 -15.17 12.43
N ALA A 160 -21.18 -15.57 11.27
CA ALA A 160 -22.23 -16.58 11.16
C ALA A 160 -21.72 -17.86 10.49
N ALA A 161 -21.88 -19.02 11.15
CA ALA A 161 -21.45 -20.30 10.60
C ALA A 161 -22.34 -20.75 9.42
N PRO A 162 -21.78 -21.03 8.23
CA PRO A 162 -22.55 -21.51 7.09
C PRO A 162 -23.14 -22.88 7.37
N ARG A 163 -24.43 -23.07 7.02
CA ARG A 163 -25.17 -24.32 7.18
C ARG A 163 -25.35 -25.08 5.86
N THR A 164 -25.11 -24.42 4.73
CA THR A 164 -25.21 -25.02 3.38
C THR A 164 -23.94 -24.75 2.56
N PRO A 165 -23.63 -25.57 1.53
CA PRO A 165 -22.52 -25.31 0.63
C PRO A 165 -22.60 -23.93 -0.06
N ALA A 166 -23.80 -23.50 -0.46
CA ALA A 166 -24.03 -22.17 -1.03
C ALA A 166 -23.71 -21.05 -0.03
N GLN A 167 -24.12 -21.19 1.24
CA GLN A 167 -23.77 -20.22 2.29
C GLN A 167 -22.26 -20.18 2.53
N ALA A 168 -21.56 -21.31 2.47
CA ALA A 168 -20.10 -21.36 2.57
C ALA A 168 -19.43 -20.63 1.39
N ALA A 169 -19.95 -20.80 0.17
CA ALA A 169 -19.46 -20.11 -1.02
C ALA A 169 -19.65 -18.57 -0.94
N TYR A 170 -20.81 -18.10 -0.47
CA TYR A 170 -21.02 -16.66 -0.24
C TYR A 170 -20.18 -16.12 0.93
N ALA A 171 -20.01 -16.89 2.00
CA ALA A 171 -19.11 -16.53 3.10
C ALA A 171 -17.65 -16.39 2.61
N GLN A 172 -17.23 -17.24 1.70
CA GLN A 172 -15.91 -17.17 1.07
C GLN A 172 -15.79 -15.94 0.16
N LEU A 173 -16.81 -15.61 -0.63
CA LEU A 173 -16.88 -14.36 -1.40
C LEU A 173 -16.77 -13.14 -0.49
N THR A 174 -17.48 -13.15 0.64
CA THR A 174 -17.40 -12.10 1.66
C THR A 174 -15.97 -11.89 2.16
N ARG A 175 -15.28 -12.98 2.52
CA ARG A 175 -13.86 -12.91 2.93
C ARG A 175 -12.99 -12.38 1.79
N TYR A 176 -13.21 -12.86 0.57
CA TYR A 176 -12.45 -12.46 -0.61
C TYR A 176 -12.56 -10.94 -0.87
N LEU A 177 -13.79 -10.42 -0.96
CA LEU A 177 -14.02 -8.98 -1.15
C LEU A 177 -13.40 -8.15 -0.01
N GLY A 178 -13.54 -8.62 1.23
CA GLY A 178 -13.00 -7.93 2.40
C GLY A 178 -11.47 -7.93 2.51
N ILE A 179 -10.79 -8.87 1.87
CA ILE A 179 -9.32 -8.89 1.79
C ILE A 179 -8.84 -7.95 0.69
N HIS A 180 -9.46 -8.01 -0.49
CA HIS A 180 -8.93 -7.39 -1.71
C HIS A 180 -9.41 -5.97 -1.98
N ALA A 181 -10.57 -5.57 -1.45
CA ALA A 181 -11.10 -4.23 -1.64
C ALA A 181 -10.50 -3.24 -0.64
N GLN A 182 -10.10 -2.05 -1.12
CA GLN A 182 -9.70 -0.95 -0.26
C GLN A 182 -10.91 -0.12 0.18
N LEU A 183 -11.95 -0.09 -0.64
CA LEU A 183 -13.22 0.56 -0.35
C LEU A 183 -14.37 -0.39 -0.66
N LEU A 184 -15.29 -0.59 0.28
CA LEU A 184 -16.55 -1.28 0.03
C LEU A 184 -17.67 -0.26 -0.17
N ILE A 185 -18.49 -0.42 -1.20
CA ILE A 185 -19.77 0.26 -1.34
C ILE A 185 -20.89 -0.71 -0.92
N ALA A 186 -21.66 -0.35 0.09
CA ALA A 186 -22.79 -1.14 0.57
C ALA A 186 -24.11 -0.47 0.18
N VAL A 187 -24.91 -1.11 -0.67
CA VAL A 187 -26.24 -0.65 -1.10
C VAL A 187 -27.32 -1.38 -0.30
N TRP A 188 -27.78 -0.78 0.79
CA TRP A 188 -28.71 -1.44 1.70
C TRP A 188 -29.49 -0.49 2.61
N ASP A 189 -30.45 -1.03 3.33
CA ASP A 189 -31.38 -0.29 4.20
C ASP A 189 -30.80 0.06 5.58
N GLY A 190 -29.60 -0.43 5.89
CA GLY A 190 -28.88 -0.10 7.13
C GLY A 190 -29.48 -0.71 8.40
N GLN A 191 -30.41 -1.67 8.26
CA GLN A 191 -30.99 -2.34 9.42
C GLN A 191 -30.00 -3.36 10.03
N GLY A 192 -29.93 -3.40 11.36
CA GLY A 192 -29.16 -4.39 12.10
C GLY A 192 -29.84 -5.76 12.16
N GLU A 193 -29.21 -6.71 12.88
CA GLU A 193 -29.81 -8.02 13.12
C GLU A 193 -31.07 -7.91 14.00
N THR A 194 -32.17 -8.54 13.57
CA THR A 194 -33.41 -8.60 14.36
C THR A 194 -33.92 -10.04 14.41
N ALA A 195 -34.79 -10.36 15.39
CA ALA A 195 -35.41 -11.68 15.49
C ALA A 195 -36.20 -12.09 14.23
N ARG A 196 -36.69 -11.12 13.45
CA ARG A 196 -37.40 -11.35 12.17
C ARG A 196 -36.45 -11.43 10.97
N HIS A 197 -35.26 -10.83 11.07
CA HIS A 197 -34.25 -10.79 10.02
C HIS A 197 -32.87 -11.16 10.59
N PRO A 198 -32.63 -12.46 10.81
CA PRO A 198 -31.37 -12.93 11.38
C PRO A 198 -30.23 -12.73 10.39
N ARG A 199 -29.02 -12.53 10.92
CA ARG A 199 -27.81 -12.40 10.12
C ARG A 199 -27.57 -13.68 9.32
N ARG A 200 -27.40 -13.56 8.00
CA ARG A 200 -27.12 -14.68 7.10
C ARG A 200 -25.65 -14.69 6.67
N PRO A 201 -24.94 -15.83 6.74
CA PRO A 201 -23.57 -15.94 6.23
C PRO A 201 -23.50 -15.50 4.76
N GLY A 202 -22.58 -14.59 4.44
CA GLY A 202 -22.40 -14.08 3.09
C GLY A 202 -23.44 -13.05 2.61
N GLY A 203 -24.38 -12.64 3.47
CA GLY A 203 -25.32 -11.56 3.17
C GLY A 203 -24.71 -10.16 3.31
N THR A 204 -25.42 -9.13 2.83
CA THR A 204 -24.97 -7.73 2.88
C THR A 204 -24.65 -7.25 4.30
N LEU A 205 -25.54 -7.50 5.27
CA LEU A 205 -25.31 -7.20 6.68
C LEU A 205 -24.05 -7.91 7.21
N ASP A 206 -23.88 -9.18 6.85
CA ASP A 206 -22.75 -9.99 7.30
C ASP A 206 -21.42 -9.49 6.73
N LEU A 207 -21.37 -9.07 5.46
CA LEU A 207 -20.18 -8.45 4.88
C LEU A 207 -19.87 -7.09 5.50
N VAL A 208 -20.86 -6.20 5.64
CA VAL A 208 -20.67 -4.89 6.26
C VAL A 208 -20.15 -5.02 7.68
N GLN A 209 -20.75 -5.90 8.48
CA GLN A 209 -20.32 -6.15 9.86
C GLN A 209 -18.93 -6.79 9.90
N THR A 210 -18.66 -7.79 9.05
CA THR A 210 -17.33 -8.41 8.95
C THR A 210 -16.25 -7.40 8.55
N LEU A 211 -16.55 -6.42 7.70
CA LEU A 211 -15.58 -5.39 7.32
C LEU A 211 -15.37 -4.33 8.41
N LEU A 212 -16.44 -3.91 9.08
CA LEU A 212 -16.35 -2.95 10.19
C LEU A 212 -15.63 -3.53 11.40
N HIS A 213 -15.89 -4.80 11.73
CA HIS A 213 -15.21 -5.53 12.82
C HIS A 213 -13.88 -6.15 12.38
N GLY A 214 -13.58 -6.07 11.09
CA GLY A 214 -12.40 -6.58 10.44
C GLY A 214 -12.46 -8.07 10.07
N VAL A 215 -11.80 -8.40 8.96
CA VAL A 215 -11.86 -9.75 8.37
C VAL A 215 -10.81 -10.66 9.01
N GLU A 216 -11.22 -11.85 9.48
CA GLU A 216 -10.26 -12.88 9.87
C GLU A 216 -9.53 -13.42 8.64
N ARG A 217 -8.25 -13.06 8.54
CA ARG A 217 -7.42 -13.41 7.39
C ARG A 217 -6.79 -14.80 7.51
N SER A 218 -6.43 -15.25 8.72
CA SER A 218 -5.82 -16.58 8.92
C SER A 218 -6.69 -17.54 9.73
N GLY A 219 -7.33 -18.51 9.06
CA GLY A 219 -8.06 -19.60 9.73
C GLY A 219 -7.17 -20.79 10.17
N HIS A 220 -5.85 -20.72 9.97
CA HIS A 220 -4.98 -21.86 10.28
C HIS A 220 -4.84 -22.02 11.80
N PRO A 221 -5.11 -23.21 12.38
CA PRO A 221 -5.06 -23.44 13.84
C PRO A 221 -3.69 -23.25 14.49
N ARG A 222 -2.62 -23.04 13.71
CA ARG A 222 -1.23 -22.84 14.14
C ARG A 222 -0.71 -21.45 13.78
N SER A 223 -1.58 -20.54 13.34
CA SER A 223 -1.20 -19.17 13.02
C SER A 223 -0.85 -18.42 14.31
N SER A 224 0.37 -17.88 14.36
CA SER A 224 0.80 -16.94 15.40
C SER A 224 0.02 -15.62 15.38
N ASN A 225 -0.77 -15.36 14.32
CA ASN A 225 -1.58 -14.17 14.13
C ASN A 225 -3.03 -14.31 14.65
N ARG A 226 -3.36 -15.37 15.40
CA ARG A 226 -4.69 -15.53 16.03
C ARG A 226 -5.07 -14.37 16.98
N PHE A 227 -4.07 -13.66 17.51
CA PHE A 227 -4.24 -12.52 18.42
C PHE A 227 -4.04 -11.16 17.74
N ALA A 228 -3.92 -11.14 16.41
CA ALA A 228 -3.67 -9.92 15.65
C ALA A 228 -4.99 -9.14 15.49
N ALA A 229 -4.95 -7.81 15.64
CA ALA A 229 -6.11 -6.96 15.44
C ALA A 229 -6.63 -7.10 13.99
N PRO A 230 -7.91 -7.40 13.78
CA PRO A 230 -8.41 -7.64 12.44
C PRO A 230 -8.33 -6.38 11.57
N ALA A 231 -8.12 -6.58 10.27
CA ALA A 231 -8.02 -5.50 9.31
C ALA A 231 -9.40 -4.88 9.08
N HIS A 232 -9.64 -3.68 9.62
CA HIS A 232 -10.88 -2.94 9.37
C HIS A 232 -10.90 -2.37 7.96
N GLY A 233 -11.97 -2.63 7.21
CA GLY A 233 -12.24 -1.99 5.93
C GLY A 233 -13.12 -0.76 6.10
N THR A 234 -13.09 0.15 5.12
CA THR A 234 -14.02 1.29 5.11
C THR A 234 -15.22 1.01 4.24
N VAL A 235 -16.41 1.37 4.73
CA VAL A 235 -17.68 1.13 4.03
C VAL A 235 -18.33 2.47 3.66
N LEU A 236 -18.54 2.67 2.36
CA LEU A 236 -19.39 3.70 1.80
C LEU A 236 -20.82 3.16 1.67
N HIS A 237 -21.71 3.65 2.52
CA HIS A 237 -23.12 3.26 2.51
C HIS A 237 -23.92 4.12 1.52
N VAL A 238 -24.60 3.43 0.61
CA VAL A 238 -25.64 3.96 -0.28
C VAL A 238 -26.96 3.40 0.21
N TYR A 239 -27.86 4.28 0.66
CA TYR A 239 -29.11 3.83 1.26
C TYR A 239 -30.11 3.35 0.21
N SER A 240 -30.74 2.19 0.44
CA SER A 240 -31.86 1.71 -0.37
C SER A 240 -32.74 0.74 0.41
N ARG A 241 -34.07 0.89 0.28
CA ARG A 241 -35.04 -0.06 0.84
C ARG A 241 -35.10 -1.34 0.02
N ARG A 242 -35.59 -2.40 0.66
CA ARG A 242 -35.96 -3.65 -0.02
C ARG A 242 -37.40 -3.58 -0.52
N ALA A 243 -37.70 -4.27 -1.61
CA ALA A 243 -39.05 -4.59 -2.06
C ALA A 243 -39.66 -5.72 -1.20
N GLN A 244 -39.49 -5.62 0.13
CA GLN A 244 -39.94 -6.57 1.13
C GLN A 244 -40.52 -5.82 2.33
N GLU A 245 -41.39 -6.49 3.07
CA GLU A 245 -42.01 -5.97 4.29
C GLU A 245 -40.98 -5.60 5.36
N SER A 246 -39.76 -6.18 5.32
CA SER A 246 -38.65 -5.83 6.21
C SER A 246 -38.28 -4.35 6.19
N SER A 247 -38.47 -3.70 5.03
CA SER A 247 -38.19 -2.27 4.86
C SER A 247 -39.47 -1.42 4.90
N ALA A 248 -40.62 -1.99 5.27
CA ALA A 248 -41.86 -1.24 5.42
C ALA A 248 -41.73 -0.17 6.51
N GLY A 249 -42.21 1.04 6.22
CA GLY A 249 -42.12 2.18 7.13
C GLY A 249 -40.76 2.89 7.16
N LEU A 250 -39.75 2.39 6.44
CA LEU A 250 -38.49 3.11 6.28
C LEU A 250 -38.63 4.28 5.28
N PRO A 251 -37.84 5.37 5.45
CA PRO A 251 -37.85 6.49 4.50
C PRO A 251 -37.37 6.05 3.11
N SER A 252 -37.86 6.71 2.05
CA SER A 252 -37.34 6.48 0.69
C SER A 252 -35.87 6.86 0.57
N ALA A 253 -35.16 6.31 -0.42
CA ALA A 253 -33.77 6.69 -0.67
C ALA A 253 -33.60 8.19 -0.97
N GLN A 254 -34.62 8.80 -1.58
CA GLN A 254 -34.67 10.25 -1.79
C GLN A 254 -34.74 11.03 -0.47
N ALA A 255 -35.54 10.57 0.49
CA ALA A 255 -35.67 11.20 1.81
C ALA A 255 -34.46 10.93 2.71
N ALA A 256 -33.90 9.71 2.66
CA ALA A 256 -32.71 9.34 3.42
C ALA A 256 -31.46 10.08 2.92
N GLY A 257 -31.35 10.27 1.60
CA GLY A 257 -30.40 11.11 0.88
C GLY A 257 -28.90 10.72 0.99
N GLY A 258 -28.21 10.72 -0.15
CA GLY A 258 -26.74 10.76 -0.28
C GLY A 258 -25.93 9.61 0.33
N PHE A 259 -24.60 9.73 0.24
CA PHE A 259 -23.65 8.75 0.79
C PHE A 259 -23.40 8.94 2.28
N ARG A 260 -23.10 7.84 2.96
CA ARG A 260 -22.72 7.81 4.39
C ARG A 260 -21.42 7.00 4.54
N LEU A 261 -20.51 7.42 5.41
CA LEU A 261 -19.18 6.79 5.55
C LEU A 261 -19.01 6.10 6.89
N ALA A 262 -19.08 4.78 6.95
CA ALA A 262 -18.88 4.01 8.18
C ALA A 262 -17.41 3.69 8.49
N HIS A 263 -16.98 4.05 9.70
CA HIS A 263 -15.63 3.76 10.21
C HIS A 263 -15.68 3.26 11.66
N GLY A 264 -15.13 2.05 11.89
CA GLY A 264 -14.90 1.48 13.23
C GLY A 264 -16.12 0.92 13.98
N GLU A 265 -15.88 0.43 15.20
CA GLU A 265 -16.82 -0.33 16.06
C GLU A 265 -18.07 0.45 16.53
N GLN A 266 -18.12 1.77 16.37
CA GLN A 266 -19.23 2.62 16.85
C GLN A 266 -20.28 2.97 15.77
N ALA A 267 -20.44 2.16 14.74
CA ALA A 267 -21.45 2.37 13.69
C ALA A 267 -22.86 1.89 14.10
N GLY A 268 -23.31 2.20 15.32
CA GLY A 268 -24.54 1.66 15.92
C GLY A 268 -25.83 2.44 15.68
N ALA A 269 -25.79 3.67 15.14
CA ALA A 269 -27.02 4.42 14.87
C ALA A 269 -26.89 5.33 13.64
N ILE A 270 -28.00 5.43 12.91
CA ILE A 270 -28.21 6.08 11.59
C ILE A 270 -27.91 7.61 11.59
N GLY A 271 -27.42 8.21 12.69
CA GLY A 271 -27.41 9.66 12.95
C GLY A 271 -26.08 10.42 12.93
N HIS A 272 -24.93 9.83 12.61
CA HIS A 272 -23.63 10.55 12.67
C HIS A 272 -22.81 10.54 11.36
N TRP A 273 -23.49 10.75 10.23
CA TRP A 273 -22.88 10.66 8.90
C TRP A 273 -23.09 11.96 8.12
N ASP A 274 -22.05 12.74 7.90
CA ASP A 274 -22.04 13.82 6.89
C ASP A 274 -20.59 14.26 6.60
N ALA A 275 -20.43 15.13 5.60
CA ALA A 275 -19.20 15.74 5.05
C ALA A 275 -17.97 15.77 5.99
N PRO A 276 -16.74 15.73 5.44
CA PRO A 276 -15.51 15.75 6.22
C PRO A 276 -15.56 16.76 7.35
N GLN A 277 -15.60 16.25 8.58
CA GLN A 277 -15.82 17.09 9.74
C GLN A 277 -14.55 17.85 10.10
N PRO A 278 -14.67 19.00 10.78
CA PRO A 278 -13.55 19.74 11.37
C PRO A 278 -12.47 18.93 12.08
N GLY A 279 -12.83 17.80 12.70
CA GLY A 279 -11.92 16.92 13.42
C GLY A 279 -11.11 15.98 12.54
N TRP A 280 -11.48 15.79 11.27
CA TRP A 280 -10.80 14.85 10.38
C TRP A 280 -9.40 15.35 9.97
N PRO A 281 -8.38 14.48 9.95
CA PRO A 281 -7.02 14.84 9.55
C PRO A 281 -6.96 15.55 8.19
N GLY A 282 -6.28 16.70 8.14
CA GLY A 282 -6.10 17.49 6.92
C GLY A 282 -7.30 18.34 6.50
N VAL A 283 -8.49 18.20 7.10
CA VAL A 283 -9.65 18.99 6.64
C VAL A 283 -9.52 20.47 7.02
N ARG A 284 -9.07 20.76 8.25
CA ARG A 284 -8.79 22.13 8.73
C ARG A 284 -7.30 22.45 8.75
N ALA A 285 -6.97 23.70 8.43
CA ALA A 285 -5.65 24.24 8.63
C ALA A 285 -5.30 24.27 10.15
N PRO A 286 -4.04 23.98 10.52
CA PRO A 286 -3.55 24.21 11.88
C PRO A 286 -3.67 25.70 12.28
N GLY A 287 -4.07 25.97 13.52
CA GLY A 287 -4.09 27.32 14.06
C GLY A 287 -2.67 27.83 14.39
N ALA A 288 -2.50 29.15 14.44
CA ALA A 288 -1.20 29.79 14.69
C ALA A 288 -0.52 29.29 15.98
N GLY A 289 -1.27 29.10 17.07
CA GLY A 289 -0.74 28.56 18.33
C GLY A 289 -0.16 27.14 18.23
N GLN A 290 -0.59 26.34 17.24
CA GLN A 290 -0.04 25.00 17.02
C GLN A 290 1.36 25.05 16.40
N PHE A 291 1.68 26.07 15.60
CA PHE A 291 3.03 26.27 15.06
C PHE A 291 4.03 26.60 16.17
N LEU A 292 3.59 27.30 17.22
CA LEU A 292 4.42 27.60 18.39
C LEU A 292 4.64 26.37 19.29
N ARG A 293 3.57 25.61 19.58
CA ARG A 293 3.64 24.45 20.49
C ARG A 293 4.26 23.21 19.84
N SER A 294 3.99 22.98 18.56
CA SER A 294 4.38 21.77 17.85
C SER A 294 4.61 22.06 16.35
N PRO A 295 5.71 22.74 15.97
CA PRO A 295 5.93 23.25 14.62
C PRO A 295 5.91 22.14 13.55
N VAL A 296 6.52 20.99 13.82
CA VAL A 296 6.53 19.86 12.89
C VAL A 296 5.12 19.32 12.65
N ARG A 297 4.35 19.06 13.72
CA ARG A 297 2.97 18.57 13.61
C ARG A 297 2.06 19.59 12.91
N ALA A 298 2.27 20.89 13.16
CA ALA A 298 1.55 21.94 12.45
C ALA A 298 1.87 21.91 10.95
N CYS A 299 3.15 21.84 10.57
CA CYS A 299 3.54 21.73 9.17
C CYS A 299 3.02 20.46 8.49
N GLU A 300 3.01 19.31 9.17
CA GLU A 300 2.41 18.06 8.66
C GLU A 300 0.90 18.23 8.43
N ARG A 301 0.17 18.81 9.40
CA ARG A 301 -1.27 19.12 9.24
C ARG A 301 -1.52 20.11 8.12
N TRP A 302 -0.67 21.12 7.97
CA TRP A 302 -0.75 22.08 6.88
C TRP A 302 -0.52 21.42 5.52
N ALA A 303 0.46 20.52 5.42
CA ALA A 303 0.71 19.75 4.20
C ALA A 303 -0.48 18.85 3.85
N ALA A 304 -1.06 18.16 4.83
CA ALA A 304 -2.28 17.37 4.66
C ALA A 304 -3.45 18.25 4.21
N HIS A 305 -3.60 19.44 4.79
CA HIS A 305 -4.63 20.40 4.41
C HIS A 305 -4.50 20.92 3.00
N ARG A 306 -3.29 21.30 2.60
CA ARG A 306 -3.01 21.69 1.22
C ARG A 306 -3.28 20.56 0.24
N ALA A 307 -2.90 19.32 0.58
CA ALA A 307 -3.15 18.16 -0.26
C ALA A 307 -4.65 17.90 -0.44
N TRP A 308 -5.43 17.98 0.64
CA TRP A 308 -6.89 17.86 0.64
C TRP A 308 -7.55 18.95 -0.23
N ARG A 309 -7.20 20.22 -0.01
CA ARG A 309 -7.73 21.36 -0.81
C ARG A 309 -7.38 21.24 -2.29
N ALA A 310 -6.15 20.83 -2.59
CA ALA A 310 -5.71 20.62 -3.96
C ALA A 310 -6.45 19.45 -4.63
N LEU A 311 -6.73 18.37 -3.90
CA LEU A 311 -7.54 17.26 -4.42
C LEU A 311 -8.94 17.75 -4.79
N VAL A 312 -9.65 18.38 -3.85
CA VAL A 312 -11.02 18.87 -4.09
C VAL A 312 -11.06 19.80 -5.29
N ALA A 313 -10.16 20.79 -5.34
CA ALA A 313 -10.08 21.72 -6.46
C ALA A 313 -9.82 21.02 -7.81
N ARG A 314 -8.93 20.00 -7.84
CA ARG A 314 -8.68 19.22 -9.07
C ARG A 314 -9.90 18.41 -9.49
N VAL A 315 -10.60 17.79 -8.56
CA VAL A 315 -11.81 17.00 -8.86
C VAL A 315 -12.92 17.91 -9.37
N GLU A 316 -13.19 19.03 -8.68
CA GLU A 316 -14.20 20.00 -9.12
C GLU A 316 -13.88 20.58 -10.50
N HIS A 317 -12.61 20.86 -10.78
CA HIS A 317 -12.15 21.29 -12.10
C HIS A 317 -12.39 20.22 -13.16
N ARG A 318 -12.04 18.95 -12.88
CA ARG A 318 -12.25 17.85 -13.83
C ARG A 318 -13.71 17.56 -14.12
N LEU A 319 -14.56 17.63 -13.11
CA LEU A 319 -15.99 17.37 -13.25
C LEU A 319 -16.78 18.60 -13.75
N GLY A 320 -16.15 19.78 -13.80
CA GLY A 320 -16.80 21.03 -14.17
C GLY A 320 -17.91 21.45 -13.20
N ARG A 321 -17.95 20.90 -11.99
CA ARG A 321 -18.97 21.17 -10.96
C ARG A 321 -18.38 21.17 -9.57
N ARG A 322 -18.96 21.96 -8.67
CA ARG A 322 -18.61 21.92 -7.25
C ARG A 322 -19.11 20.63 -6.59
N CYS A 323 -18.31 20.10 -5.67
CA CYS A 323 -18.67 18.90 -4.94
C CYS A 323 -19.62 19.26 -3.80
N ALA A 324 -20.78 18.60 -3.73
CA ALA A 324 -21.67 18.72 -2.59
C ALA A 324 -21.00 18.19 -1.30
N PRO A 325 -21.41 18.65 -0.10
CA PRO A 325 -20.81 18.20 1.16
C PRO A 325 -20.72 16.67 1.31
N ARG A 326 -21.75 15.93 0.86
CA ARG A 326 -21.75 14.46 0.91
C ARG A 326 -20.81 13.81 -0.10
N ALA A 327 -20.60 14.41 -1.26
CA ALA A 327 -19.58 13.98 -2.23
C ALA A 327 -18.15 14.15 -1.68
N LEU A 328 -17.92 15.16 -0.84
CA LEU A 328 -16.63 15.34 -0.16
C LEU A 328 -16.30 14.17 0.80
N ALA A 329 -17.30 13.45 1.30
CA ALA A 329 -17.09 12.25 2.11
C ALA A 329 -16.39 11.17 1.27
N VAL A 330 -16.96 10.85 0.09
CA VAL A 330 -16.36 9.91 -0.88
C VAL A 330 -14.91 10.31 -1.18
N LEU A 331 -14.68 11.58 -1.51
CA LEU A 331 -13.33 12.08 -1.83
C LEU A 331 -12.36 11.96 -0.65
N TYR A 332 -12.81 12.22 0.57
CA TYR A 332 -11.97 12.07 1.75
C TYR A 332 -11.52 10.63 1.92
N GLN A 333 -12.45 9.68 1.80
CA GLN A 333 -12.12 8.28 1.97
C GLN A 333 -11.19 7.77 0.88
N VAL A 334 -11.48 8.10 -0.38
CA VAL A 334 -10.63 7.75 -1.51
C VAL A 334 -9.25 8.40 -1.36
N HIS A 335 -9.16 9.61 -0.81
CA HIS A 335 -7.88 10.25 -0.51
C HIS A 335 -7.12 9.53 0.59
N ALA A 336 -7.80 9.10 1.66
CA ALA A 336 -7.17 8.40 2.76
C ALA A 336 -6.57 7.06 2.30
N ASP A 337 -7.34 6.29 1.53
CA ASP A 337 -6.98 4.91 1.17
C ASP A 337 -6.17 4.81 -0.13
N GLY A 338 -6.40 5.71 -1.09
CA GLY A 338 -5.86 5.62 -2.44
C GLY A 338 -4.69 6.54 -2.75
N ARG A 339 -4.43 7.59 -1.94
CA ARG A 339 -3.45 8.63 -2.29
C ARG A 339 -2.02 8.11 -2.50
N GLU A 340 -1.59 7.09 -1.75
CA GLU A 340 -0.21 6.60 -1.82
C GLU A 340 0.00 5.76 -3.09
N ILE A 341 -1.00 4.94 -3.44
CA ILE A 341 -1.05 4.19 -4.71
C ILE A 341 -1.02 5.18 -5.89
N ASP A 342 -1.90 6.18 -5.89
CA ASP A 342 -1.96 7.18 -6.96
C ASP A 342 -0.69 8.03 -7.07
N THR A 343 -0.06 8.35 -5.93
CA THR A 343 1.23 9.03 -5.93
C THR A 343 2.33 8.16 -6.52
N LEU A 344 2.38 6.87 -6.19
CA LEU A 344 3.36 5.94 -6.75
C LEU A 344 3.19 5.83 -8.27
N ASN A 345 1.95 5.69 -8.73
CA ASN A 345 1.64 5.64 -10.16
C ASN A 345 2.01 6.95 -10.88
N LEU A 346 1.75 8.11 -10.28
CA LEU A 346 2.18 9.41 -10.80
C LEU A 346 3.71 9.51 -10.92
N LEU A 347 4.45 9.03 -9.92
CA LEU A 347 5.92 9.02 -9.95
C LEU A 347 6.45 8.10 -11.07
N HIS A 348 5.80 6.95 -11.27
CA HIS A 348 6.10 6.05 -12.38
C HIS A 348 5.85 6.73 -13.74
N GLN A 349 4.68 7.35 -13.93
CA GLN A 349 4.35 8.09 -15.16
C GLN A 349 5.35 9.22 -15.44
N ARG A 350 5.70 10.02 -14.41
CA ARG A 350 6.72 11.07 -14.53
C ARG A 350 8.11 10.54 -14.85
N ALA A 351 8.46 9.35 -14.34
CA ALA A 351 9.73 8.72 -14.67
C ALA A 351 9.78 8.27 -16.13
N LEU A 352 8.66 7.78 -16.68
CA LEU A 352 8.54 7.40 -18.10
C LEU A 352 8.51 8.59 -19.06
N ALA A 353 8.04 9.76 -18.61
CA ALA A 353 8.00 10.97 -19.43
C ALA A 353 9.18 11.93 -19.19
N GLY A 354 10.06 11.62 -18.25
CA GLY A 354 11.18 12.48 -17.86
C GLY A 354 12.39 12.37 -18.80
N HIS A 355 13.37 13.25 -18.59
CA HIS A 355 14.62 13.26 -19.37
C HIS A 355 15.41 11.93 -19.33
N ASP A 356 15.22 11.12 -18.29
CA ASP A 356 15.94 9.85 -18.06
C ASP A 356 15.04 8.61 -18.33
N ALA A 357 14.02 8.77 -19.17
CA ALA A 357 13.00 7.75 -19.44
C ALA A 357 13.59 6.43 -19.99
N ALA A 358 14.58 6.52 -20.89
CA ALA A 358 15.23 5.34 -21.46
C ALA A 358 15.95 4.50 -20.38
N ALA A 359 16.75 5.14 -19.54
CA ALA A 359 17.44 4.49 -18.43
C ALA A 359 16.46 3.90 -17.39
N TYR A 360 15.33 4.59 -17.17
CA TYR A 360 14.27 4.06 -16.32
C TYR A 360 13.63 2.81 -16.92
N ALA A 361 13.33 2.80 -18.23
CA ALA A 361 12.78 1.63 -18.92
C ALA A 361 13.76 0.45 -18.95
N ASP A 362 15.06 0.70 -19.14
CA ASP A 362 16.10 -0.32 -19.01
C ASP A 362 16.14 -0.92 -17.60
N SER A 363 16.01 -0.07 -16.57
CA SER A 363 15.97 -0.53 -15.17
C SER A 363 14.76 -1.42 -14.90
N LEU A 364 13.58 -1.10 -15.45
CA LEU A 364 12.39 -1.95 -15.34
C LEU A 364 12.60 -3.31 -16.00
N ARG A 365 13.17 -3.34 -17.21
CA ARG A 365 13.51 -4.59 -17.91
C ARG A 365 14.51 -5.42 -17.11
N ALA A 366 15.55 -4.79 -16.59
CA ALA A 366 16.57 -5.46 -15.78
C ALA A 366 15.98 -6.07 -14.50
N ALA A 367 15.08 -5.36 -13.79
CA ALA A 367 14.41 -5.89 -12.61
C ALA A 367 13.54 -7.12 -12.95
N GLY A 368 12.77 -7.06 -14.04
CA GLY A 368 11.94 -8.17 -14.49
C GLY A 368 12.75 -9.39 -14.91
N HIS A 369 13.81 -9.19 -15.70
CA HIS A 369 14.72 -10.26 -16.09
C HIS A 369 15.44 -10.88 -14.90
N GLY A 370 15.85 -10.07 -13.92
CA GLY A 370 16.46 -10.57 -12.68
C GLY A 370 15.55 -11.53 -11.93
N TYR A 371 14.27 -11.16 -11.75
CA TYR A 371 13.29 -12.05 -11.13
C TYR A 371 13.02 -13.31 -11.96
N LEU A 372 12.83 -13.19 -13.28
CA LEU A 372 12.57 -14.36 -14.11
C LEU A 372 13.76 -15.33 -14.15
N ALA A 373 14.99 -14.80 -14.12
CA ALA A 373 16.20 -15.61 -14.03
C ALA A 373 16.28 -16.38 -12.71
N SER A 374 15.80 -15.80 -11.59
CA SER A 374 15.81 -16.47 -10.29
C SER A 374 14.89 -17.68 -10.23
N LEU A 375 13.90 -17.81 -11.11
CA LEU A 375 13.03 -18.99 -11.17
C LEU A 375 13.73 -20.23 -11.76
N ALA A 376 14.92 -20.08 -12.37
CA ALA A 376 15.79 -21.17 -12.82
C ALA A 376 15.11 -22.26 -13.70
N LEU A 377 14.15 -21.87 -14.53
CA LEU A 377 13.43 -22.79 -15.42
C LEU A 377 14.03 -22.82 -16.84
N PRO A 378 14.32 -24.00 -17.41
CA PRO A 378 14.65 -24.13 -18.83
C PRO A 378 13.50 -23.57 -19.68
N GLY A 379 13.81 -22.66 -20.62
CA GLY A 379 12.82 -22.05 -21.52
C GLY A 379 12.24 -20.71 -21.06
N VAL A 380 12.41 -20.28 -19.81
CA VAL A 380 11.93 -18.94 -19.36
C VAL A 380 12.71 -17.79 -19.99
N ALA A 381 14.00 -18.00 -20.30
CA ALA A 381 14.81 -17.03 -21.05
C ALA A 381 14.36 -16.86 -22.52
N ALA A 382 13.56 -17.80 -23.05
CA ALA A 382 13.06 -17.81 -24.42
C ALA A 382 11.56 -17.50 -24.52
N LEU A 383 10.89 -17.17 -23.42
CA LEU A 383 9.48 -16.77 -23.47
C LEU A 383 9.38 -15.38 -24.11
N PRO A 384 8.80 -15.25 -25.33
CA PRO A 384 8.41 -13.95 -25.84
C PRO A 384 7.40 -13.31 -24.87
N ALA A 385 7.22 -12.00 -24.95
CA ALA A 385 6.42 -11.17 -24.03
C ALA A 385 4.91 -11.52 -23.90
N GLY A 386 4.47 -12.74 -24.24
CA GLY A 386 3.14 -13.24 -24.01
C GLY A 386 3.14 -14.77 -23.79
N ILE A 387 2.43 -15.18 -22.74
CA ILE A 387 1.92 -16.53 -22.39
C ILE A 387 2.77 -17.35 -21.41
N GLY A 388 2.10 -17.81 -20.33
CA GLY A 388 2.52 -18.98 -19.54
C GLY A 388 1.99 -19.05 -18.11
N LEU A 389 2.34 -18.07 -17.26
CA LEU A 389 2.18 -18.19 -15.80
C LEU A 389 1.18 -17.21 -15.17
N GLY A 390 0.51 -16.34 -15.94
CA GLY A 390 -0.40 -15.33 -15.36
C GLY A 390 0.25 -14.24 -14.50
N LEU A 391 1.56 -14.30 -14.22
CA LEU A 391 2.31 -13.37 -13.36
C LEU A 391 2.52 -11.96 -13.94
N GLY A 392 2.17 -11.73 -15.21
CA GLY A 392 2.51 -10.50 -15.92
C GLY A 392 2.16 -9.20 -15.18
N PRO A 393 0.92 -9.04 -14.67
CA PRO A 393 0.53 -7.85 -13.89
C PRO A 393 1.35 -7.67 -12.61
N LEU A 394 1.53 -8.74 -11.83
CA LEU A 394 2.32 -8.73 -10.60
C LEU A 394 3.78 -8.40 -10.85
N LEU A 395 4.38 -8.99 -11.89
CA LEU A 395 5.77 -8.74 -12.26
C LEU A 395 5.98 -7.27 -12.65
N ARG A 396 5.05 -6.69 -13.39
CA ARG A 396 5.12 -5.27 -13.76
C ARG A 396 4.95 -4.36 -12.55
N ALA A 397 3.99 -4.63 -11.66
CA ALA A 397 3.87 -3.90 -10.41
C ALA A 397 5.18 -3.99 -9.59
N PHE A 398 5.75 -5.19 -9.44
CA PHE A 398 7.03 -5.41 -8.77
C PHE A 398 8.15 -4.57 -9.38
N CYS A 399 8.33 -4.61 -10.70
CA CYS A 399 9.38 -3.85 -11.39
C CYS A 399 9.26 -2.34 -11.15
N ALA A 400 8.06 -1.78 -11.26
CA ALA A 400 7.86 -0.35 -11.05
C ALA A 400 8.17 0.06 -9.60
N VAL A 401 7.67 -0.72 -8.64
CA VAL A 401 7.88 -0.44 -7.21
C VAL A 401 9.36 -0.60 -6.84
N ASP A 402 10.04 -1.65 -7.31
CA ASP A 402 11.45 -1.92 -6.99
C ASP A 402 12.38 -0.81 -7.52
N VAL A 403 12.21 -0.42 -8.79
CA VAL A 403 13.00 0.67 -9.39
C VAL A 403 12.70 2.01 -8.70
N LEU A 404 11.44 2.28 -8.35
CA LEU A 404 11.09 3.48 -7.58
C LEU A 404 11.69 3.46 -6.17
N ALA A 405 11.72 2.30 -5.50
CA ALA A 405 12.35 2.16 -4.19
C ALA A 405 13.84 2.55 -4.26
N GLU A 406 14.58 2.02 -5.22
CA GLU A 406 16.01 2.34 -5.38
C GLU A 406 16.23 3.82 -5.74
N ARG A 407 15.32 4.43 -6.51
CA ARG A 407 15.38 5.87 -6.80
C ARG A 407 15.09 6.72 -5.55
N SER A 408 14.06 6.38 -4.77
CA SER A 408 13.73 7.05 -3.51
C SER A 408 14.85 6.97 -2.48
N LYS A 409 15.58 5.84 -2.43
CA LYS A 409 16.77 5.66 -1.59
C LYS A 409 17.90 6.62 -1.97
N ARG A 410 18.14 6.86 -3.27
CA ARG A 410 19.14 7.83 -3.74
C ARG A 410 18.79 9.24 -3.29
N TYR A 411 17.52 9.65 -3.43
CA TYR A 411 17.05 10.95 -2.95
C TYR A 411 17.19 11.09 -1.43
N TRP A 412 16.80 10.07 -0.67
CA TRP A 412 16.98 10.05 0.78
C TRP A 412 18.46 10.21 1.18
N SER A 413 19.35 9.49 0.50
CA SER A 413 20.81 9.59 0.72
C SER A 413 21.34 10.99 0.40
N TYR A 414 20.88 11.62 -0.67
CA TYR A 414 21.29 12.98 -1.07
C TYR A 414 20.90 14.02 -0.01
N ARG A 415 19.67 13.96 0.49
CA ARG A 415 19.16 14.90 1.51
C ARG A 415 19.97 14.85 2.80
N TRP A 416 20.31 13.65 3.26
CA TRP A 416 21.12 13.48 4.47
C TRP A 416 22.57 13.93 4.28
N ARG A 417 23.14 13.74 3.09
CA ARG A 417 24.46 14.30 2.75
C ARG A 417 24.44 15.82 2.75
N LEU A 418 23.40 16.44 2.18
CA LEU A 418 23.24 17.90 2.19
C LEU A 418 23.17 18.46 3.62
N LEU A 419 22.42 17.79 4.51
CA LEU A 419 22.36 18.17 5.92
C LEU A 419 23.72 18.02 6.62
N ALA A 420 24.43 16.92 6.37
CA ALA A 420 25.77 16.72 6.89
C ALA A 420 26.73 17.81 6.38
N SER A 421 26.66 18.18 5.10
CA SER A 421 27.44 19.29 4.55
C SER A 421 27.14 20.63 5.23
N ALA A 422 25.86 20.94 5.51
CA ALA A 422 25.50 22.14 6.25
C ALA A 422 26.05 22.15 7.69
N ALA A 423 26.03 20.99 8.36
CA ALA A 423 26.61 20.84 9.70
C ALA A 423 28.15 20.98 9.67
N VAL A 424 28.82 20.44 8.64
CA VAL A 424 30.27 20.62 8.43
C VAL A 424 30.59 22.09 8.19
N LEU A 425 29.82 22.81 7.36
CA LEU A 425 30.01 24.24 7.13
C LEU A 425 29.87 25.06 8.42
N ALA A 426 28.88 24.72 9.26
CA ALA A 426 28.74 25.35 10.58
C ALA A 426 29.93 25.05 11.50
N ALA A 427 30.45 23.82 11.49
CA ALA A 427 31.63 23.44 12.28
C ALA A 427 32.93 24.12 11.79
N SER A 428 33.02 24.43 10.49
CA SER A 428 34.16 25.13 9.89
C SER A 428 34.18 26.64 10.15
N SER A 429 33.13 27.23 10.72
CA SER A 429 33.04 28.68 10.92
C SER A 429 34.15 29.22 11.83
N SER A 430 34.61 28.44 12.82
CA SER A 430 35.68 28.84 13.73
C SER A 430 37.03 29.04 13.04
N SER A 431 37.27 28.34 11.93
CA SER A 431 38.49 28.53 11.13
C SER A 431 38.52 29.88 10.41
N LEU A 432 37.36 30.49 10.13
CA LEU A 432 37.26 31.80 9.49
C LEU A 432 37.71 32.94 10.40
N ARG A 433 37.63 32.74 11.73
CA ARG A 433 38.13 33.70 12.72
C ARG A 433 39.62 34.02 12.51
N LEU A 434 40.40 33.03 12.08
CA LEU A 434 41.84 33.16 11.83
C LEU A 434 42.17 34.01 10.60
N LEU A 435 41.20 34.30 9.73
CA LEU A 435 41.41 35.05 8.49
C LEU A 435 41.29 36.58 8.66
N SER A 436 40.63 37.07 9.73
CA SER A 436 40.44 38.51 9.96
C SER A 436 40.68 38.89 11.42
N PRO A 437 41.77 39.60 11.74
CA PRO A 437 42.05 40.07 13.10
C PRO A 437 41.02 41.06 13.65
N ALA A 438 40.42 41.88 12.77
CA ALA A 438 39.52 42.96 13.18
C ALA A 438 38.04 42.54 13.27
N HIS A 439 37.59 41.60 12.44
CA HIS A 439 36.18 41.21 12.33
C HIS A 439 35.94 39.70 12.49
N GLY A 440 36.96 38.93 12.88
CA GLY A 440 36.89 37.46 12.94
C GLY A 440 35.74 36.92 13.78
N ASP A 441 35.43 37.56 14.92
CA ASP A 441 34.36 37.13 15.83
C ASP A 441 32.95 37.31 15.22
N LEU A 442 32.74 38.43 14.51
CA LEU A 442 31.50 38.70 13.79
C LEU A 442 31.33 37.74 12.62
N ILE A 443 32.40 37.51 11.85
CA ILE A 443 32.40 36.59 10.70
C ILE A 443 32.13 35.15 11.15
N GLU A 444 32.79 34.68 12.22
CA GLU A 444 32.53 33.35 12.80
C GLU A 444 31.07 33.20 13.21
N SER A 445 30.53 34.20 13.93
CA SER A 445 29.15 34.17 14.44
C SER A 445 28.12 34.16 13.30
N MET A 446 28.31 35.00 12.28
CA MET A 446 27.44 35.06 11.11
C MET A 446 27.50 33.76 10.30
N ALA A 447 28.70 33.22 10.06
CA ALA A 447 28.88 31.98 9.32
C ALA A 447 28.29 30.77 10.07
N PHE A 448 28.48 30.71 11.40
CA PHE A 448 27.87 29.68 12.24
C PHE A 448 26.35 29.78 12.22
N ALA A 449 25.79 30.99 12.42
CA ALA A 449 24.34 31.21 12.41
C ALA A 449 23.73 30.85 11.05
N ALA A 450 24.36 31.24 9.95
CA ALA A 450 23.91 30.88 8.59
C ALA A 450 23.95 29.36 8.37
N GLY A 451 25.04 28.68 8.77
CA GLY A 451 25.17 27.23 8.67
C GLY A 451 24.14 26.48 9.52
N ALA A 452 23.91 26.93 10.76
CA ALA A 452 22.92 26.36 11.67
C ALA A 452 21.48 26.55 11.14
N CYS A 453 21.13 27.76 10.70
CA CYS A 453 19.84 28.05 10.06
C CYS A 453 19.64 27.20 8.79
N GLY A 454 20.68 27.07 7.96
CA GLY A 454 20.67 26.20 6.78
C GLY A 454 20.45 24.73 7.14
N ALA A 455 21.16 24.22 8.14
CA ALA A 455 20.98 22.85 8.63
C ALA A 455 19.57 22.61 9.19
N VAL A 456 19.02 23.54 9.96
CA VAL A 456 17.63 23.47 10.46
C VAL A 456 16.63 23.52 9.31
N ALA A 457 16.82 24.41 8.32
CA ALA A 457 15.95 24.51 7.16
C ALA A 457 15.97 23.23 6.31
N ILE A 458 17.16 22.65 6.06
CA ILE A 458 17.30 21.36 5.37
C ILE A 458 16.64 20.25 6.19
N TYR A 459 16.89 20.21 7.51
CA TYR A 459 16.28 19.21 8.39
C TYR A 459 14.75 19.29 8.36
N LEU A 460 14.17 20.49 8.47
CA LEU A 460 12.73 20.71 8.35
C LEU A 460 12.24 20.32 6.96
N TRP A 461 12.96 20.65 5.88
CA TRP A 461 12.62 20.19 4.54
C TRP A 461 12.59 18.66 4.43
N VAL A 462 13.56 17.95 5.02
CA VAL A 462 13.58 16.47 5.05
C VAL A 462 12.39 15.93 5.85
N VAL A 463 12.14 16.47 7.04
CA VAL A 463 11.06 16.05 7.95
C VAL A 463 9.67 16.33 7.35
N LEU A 464 9.52 17.44 6.64
CA LEU A 464 8.26 17.86 6.03
C LEU A 464 8.10 17.34 4.60
N SER A 465 9.13 16.74 4.02
CA SER A 465 9.03 16.16 2.70
C SER A 465 8.02 15.01 2.71
N ARG A 466 7.06 15.05 1.78
CA ARG A 466 6.03 14.01 1.60
C ARG A 466 6.65 12.60 1.42
N GLN A 467 7.85 12.52 0.85
CA GLN A 467 8.57 11.27 0.63
C GLN A 467 9.50 10.87 1.78
N ARG A 468 9.22 11.31 3.01
CA ARG A 468 10.07 11.08 4.19
C ARG A 468 10.51 9.62 4.33
N ASN A 469 9.65 8.66 3.95
CA ASN A 469 9.90 7.22 4.04
C ASN A 469 9.55 6.43 2.78
N ALA A 470 9.36 7.08 1.63
CA ALA A 470 8.90 6.42 0.41
C ALA A 470 9.75 5.19 0.03
N TYR A 471 11.07 5.27 0.26
CA TYR A 471 11.97 4.12 0.05
C TYR A 471 11.57 2.88 0.87
N LEU A 472 11.30 3.05 2.16
CA LEU A 472 11.01 1.94 3.06
C LEU A 472 9.70 1.25 2.68
N ASP A 473 8.67 2.06 2.38
CA ASP A 473 7.36 1.54 2.02
C ASP A 473 7.38 0.88 0.64
N TYR A 474 8.05 1.49 -0.35
CA TYR A 474 8.21 0.89 -1.68
C TYR A 474 9.05 -0.39 -1.61
N ARG A 475 10.11 -0.42 -0.81
CA ARG A 475 10.89 -1.65 -0.62
C ARG A 475 10.05 -2.74 0.03
N ALA A 476 9.25 -2.41 1.05
CA ALA A 476 8.35 -3.37 1.68
C ALA A 476 7.33 -3.93 0.68
N LEU A 477 6.74 -3.06 -0.16
CA LEU A 477 5.81 -3.45 -1.21
C LEU A 477 6.46 -4.33 -2.29
N ALA A 478 7.66 -3.98 -2.77
CA ALA A 478 8.40 -4.77 -3.74
C ALA A 478 8.75 -6.17 -3.20
N GLU A 479 9.26 -6.24 -1.96
CA GLU A 479 9.55 -7.51 -1.29
C GLU A 479 8.28 -8.36 -1.12
N GLY A 480 7.16 -7.75 -0.69
CA GLY A 480 5.88 -8.44 -0.56
C GLY A 480 5.38 -9.03 -1.89
N LEU A 481 5.44 -8.24 -2.98
CA LEU A 481 5.07 -8.70 -4.32
C LEU A 481 5.98 -9.85 -4.77
N ARG A 482 7.29 -9.75 -4.50
CA ARG A 482 8.28 -10.77 -4.85
C ARG A 482 8.00 -12.12 -4.18
N PHE A 483 7.73 -12.11 -2.87
CA PHE A 483 7.39 -13.34 -2.15
C PHE A 483 6.07 -13.93 -2.62
N GLN A 484 5.06 -13.08 -2.84
CA GLN A 484 3.77 -13.54 -3.32
C GLN A 484 3.91 -14.21 -4.68
N MET A 485 4.74 -13.68 -5.58
CA MET A 485 5.01 -14.33 -6.87
C MET A 485 5.72 -15.68 -6.69
N TYR A 486 6.68 -15.83 -5.76
CA TYR A 486 7.30 -17.14 -5.49
C TYR A 486 6.30 -18.16 -4.93
N TRP A 487 5.41 -17.74 -4.01
CA TRP A 487 4.34 -18.56 -3.47
C TRP A 487 3.37 -19.02 -4.55
N LEU A 488 2.88 -18.08 -5.37
CA LEU A 488 2.00 -18.40 -6.50
C LEU A 488 2.69 -19.33 -7.51
N CYS A 489 3.96 -19.10 -7.84
CA CYS A 489 4.74 -19.98 -8.71
C CYS A 489 4.81 -21.41 -8.19
N ALA A 490 4.92 -21.59 -6.88
CA ALA A 490 4.98 -22.91 -6.24
C ALA A 490 3.59 -23.53 -5.99
N GLY A 491 2.51 -22.86 -6.39
CA GLY A 491 1.14 -23.30 -6.15
C GLY A 491 0.68 -23.14 -4.69
N GLU A 492 1.29 -22.21 -3.94
CA GLU A 492 0.90 -21.85 -2.58
C GLU A 492 -0.10 -20.67 -2.63
N PRO A 493 -1.38 -20.88 -2.27
CA PRO A 493 -2.41 -19.84 -2.35
C PRO A 493 -2.41 -18.87 -1.17
N ALA A 494 -1.54 -19.06 -0.17
CA ALA A 494 -1.43 -18.13 0.95
C ALA A 494 -1.14 -16.70 0.48
N LEU A 495 -1.70 -15.74 1.22
CA LEU A 495 -1.47 -14.32 0.99
C LEU A 495 -0.36 -13.83 1.89
N VAL A 496 0.66 -13.21 1.29
CA VAL A 496 1.78 -12.61 2.02
C VAL A 496 1.31 -11.59 3.05
N THR A 497 0.21 -10.88 2.76
CA THR A 497 -0.40 -9.88 3.64
C THR A 497 -0.96 -10.46 4.94
N ASP A 498 -1.26 -11.76 4.98
CA ASP A 498 -1.70 -12.47 6.19
C ASP A 498 -0.55 -12.75 7.16
N HIS A 499 0.68 -12.69 6.66
CA HIS A 499 1.91 -13.04 7.38
C HIS A 499 2.78 -11.82 7.71
N TYR A 500 2.36 -10.61 7.35
CA TYR A 500 2.99 -9.39 7.86
C TYR A 500 2.71 -9.24 9.37
N VAL A 501 3.78 -9.19 10.17
CA VAL A 501 3.67 -9.02 11.62
C VAL A 501 2.98 -7.68 11.95
N GLN A 502 1.77 -7.77 12.50
CA GLN A 502 0.94 -6.59 12.80
C GLN A 502 1.47 -5.71 13.94
N LYS A 503 2.48 -6.16 14.69
CA LYS A 503 3.11 -5.40 15.80
C LYS A 503 3.61 -4.00 15.39
N TYR A 504 3.66 -3.70 14.09
CA TYR A 504 4.19 -2.48 13.50
C TYR A 504 3.19 -1.72 12.60
N SER A 505 1.88 -2.01 12.73
CA SER A 505 0.80 -1.64 11.80
C SER A 505 0.47 -0.15 11.64
N GLY A 506 1.03 0.75 12.46
CA GLY A 506 0.63 2.16 12.49
C GLY A 506 0.76 2.90 11.15
N ASP A 507 1.68 2.49 10.27
CA ASP A 507 2.00 3.23 9.03
C ASP A 507 2.11 2.37 7.75
N ILE A 508 2.05 1.04 7.85
CA ILE A 508 2.23 0.11 6.70
C ILE A 508 0.88 -0.31 6.10
N GLY A 509 -0.24 0.19 6.64
CA GLY A 509 -1.59 -0.17 6.20
C GLY A 509 -1.79 -0.05 4.68
N TRP A 510 -1.26 1.01 4.07
CA TRP A 510 -1.37 1.25 2.63
C TRP A 510 -0.58 0.23 1.80
N VAL A 511 0.60 -0.22 2.26
CA VAL A 511 1.42 -1.23 1.56
C VAL A 511 0.66 -2.55 1.49
N ARG A 512 0.02 -2.94 2.60
CA ARG A 512 -0.81 -4.14 2.66
C ARG A 512 -1.98 -4.04 1.66
N HIS A 513 -2.67 -2.90 1.67
CA HIS A 513 -3.77 -2.63 0.75
C HIS A 513 -3.32 -2.65 -0.71
N ALA A 514 -2.15 -2.09 -1.03
CA ALA A 514 -1.59 -2.12 -2.37
C ALA A 514 -1.19 -3.54 -2.81
N LEU A 515 -0.66 -4.37 -1.90
CA LEU A 515 -0.40 -5.79 -2.17
C LEU A 515 -1.71 -6.53 -2.46
N ASP A 516 -2.71 -6.40 -1.59
CA ASP A 516 -4.02 -7.07 -1.73
C ASP A 516 -4.71 -6.66 -3.04
N ALA A 517 -4.60 -5.38 -3.43
CA ALA A 517 -5.12 -4.84 -4.69
C ALA A 517 -4.50 -5.52 -5.93
N CYS A 518 -3.20 -5.81 -5.89
CA CYS A 518 -2.52 -6.48 -6.98
C CYS A 518 -2.89 -7.98 -7.10
N LEU A 519 -3.59 -8.54 -6.10
CA LEU A 519 -3.89 -9.97 -5.99
C LEU A 519 -5.36 -10.32 -6.26
N VAL A 520 -6.15 -9.36 -6.78
CA VAL A 520 -7.55 -9.58 -7.21
C VAL A 520 -7.67 -10.64 -8.31
N VAL A 521 -6.62 -10.92 -9.05
CA VAL A 521 -6.64 -11.92 -10.11
C VAL A 521 -5.40 -12.77 -9.91
N HIS A 522 -5.49 -14.06 -10.23
CA HIS A 522 -4.43 -14.96 -10.72
C HIS A 522 -4.43 -16.33 -10.02
N PRO A 523 -5.00 -17.37 -10.65
CA PRO A 523 -4.47 -18.72 -10.48
C PRO A 523 -3.19 -18.84 -11.31
N VAL A 524 -2.05 -19.03 -10.64
CA VAL A 524 -0.82 -19.50 -11.30
C VAL A 524 -0.79 -21.02 -11.19
N SER A 525 -0.64 -21.69 -12.32
CA SER A 525 -0.38 -23.13 -12.36
C SER A 525 1.02 -23.41 -11.81
N GLY A 526 1.06 -24.15 -10.70
CA GLY A 526 2.26 -24.39 -9.89
C GLY A 526 3.38 -25.08 -10.68
N LEU A 527 4.49 -24.37 -10.81
CA LEU A 527 5.78 -24.92 -11.18
C LEU A 527 6.23 -25.92 -10.10
N PRO A 528 7.15 -26.85 -10.42
CA PRO A 528 7.77 -27.70 -9.42
C PRO A 528 8.35 -26.85 -8.29
N ALA A 529 7.77 -26.95 -7.09
CA ALA A 529 8.11 -26.12 -5.95
C ALA A 529 9.59 -26.28 -5.58
N ARG A 530 10.15 -27.48 -5.74
CA ARG A 530 11.60 -27.71 -5.58
C ARG A 530 12.45 -26.75 -6.41
N ARG A 531 12.11 -26.56 -7.70
CA ARG A 531 12.86 -25.66 -8.58
C ARG A 531 12.67 -24.19 -8.22
N VAL A 532 11.45 -23.81 -7.86
CA VAL A 532 11.14 -22.44 -7.42
C VAL A 532 11.94 -22.09 -6.16
N VAL A 533 11.94 -22.97 -5.15
CA VAL A 533 12.72 -22.79 -3.91
C VAL A 533 14.21 -22.77 -4.21
N GLN A 534 14.71 -23.71 -5.02
CA GLN A 534 16.13 -23.79 -5.36
C GLN A 534 16.62 -22.49 -6.02
N GLY A 535 15.90 -22.02 -7.04
CA GLY A 535 16.22 -20.80 -7.75
C GLY A 535 16.14 -19.56 -6.86
N TRP A 536 15.09 -19.45 -6.05
CA TRP A 536 14.93 -18.36 -5.08
C TRP A 536 16.07 -18.32 -4.06
N ILE A 537 16.40 -19.46 -3.44
CA ILE A 537 17.50 -19.57 -2.47
C ILE A 537 18.84 -19.21 -3.13
N ALA A 538 19.10 -19.74 -4.33
CA ALA A 538 20.35 -19.50 -5.05
C ALA A 538 20.54 -18.01 -5.39
N ASP A 539 19.51 -17.36 -5.93
CA ASP A 539 19.50 -15.93 -6.23
C ASP A 539 19.75 -15.07 -4.98
N GLN A 540 19.03 -15.36 -3.88
CA GLN A 540 19.18 -14.59 -2.65
C GLN A 540 20.54 -14.79 -1.99
N LEU A 541 21.09 -16.01 -2.00
CA LEU A 541 22.44 -16.25 -1.51
C LEU A 541 23.50 -15.59 -2.41
N ALA A 542 23.31 -15.56 -3.73
CA ALA A 542 24.21 -14.86 -4.65
C ALA A 542 24.24 -13.36 -4.38
N TYR A 543 23.07 -12.74 -4.19
CA TYR A 543 22.96 -11.33 -3.81
C TYR A 543 23.62 -11.05 -2.45
N LEU A 544 23.33 -11.87 -1.43
CA LEU A 544 23.83 -11.67 -0.07
C LEU A 544 25.35 -11.90 0.05
N ASN A 545 25.89 -12.89 -0.65
CA ASN A 545 27.33 -13.21 -0.65
C ASN A 545 28.15 -12.37 -1.65
N GLY A 546 27.48 -11.63 -2.53
CA GLY A 546 28.11 -10.84 -3.57
C GLY A 546 29.14 -9.83 -3.05
N ASN A 547 30.08 -9.48 -3.92
CA ASN A 547 31.15 -8.52 -3.61
C ASN A 547 30.62 -7.14 -3.17
N GLY A 548 29.39 -6.79 -3.55
CA GLY A 548 28.70 -5.58 -3.10
C GLY A 548 28.55 -5.50 -1.58
N ASN A 549 28.10 -6.57 -0.92
CA ASN A 549 27.94 -6.61 0.53
C ASN A 549 29.28 -6.63 1.27
N ARG A 550 30.28 -7.35 0.73
CA ARG A 550 31.65 -7.31 1.27
C ARG A 550 32.24 -5.90 1.22
N ARG A 551 32.08 -5.20 0.08
CA ARG A 551 32.48 -3.79 -0.09
C ARG A 551 31.69 -2.87 0.85
N ARG A 552 30.39 -3.09 1.02
CA ARG A 552 29.54 -2.31 1.94
C ARG A 552 29.99 -2.46 3.38
N ARG A 553 30.32 -3.67 3.83
CA ARG A 553 30.87 -3.93 5.18
C ARG A 553 32.18 -3.18 5.40
N ARG A 554 33.15 -3.33 4.48
CA ARG A 554 34.43 -2.61 4.56
C ARG A 554 34.25 -1.09 4.60
N ARG A 555 33.35 -0.55 3.78
CA ARG A 555 33.02 0.88 3.77
C ARG A 555 32.37 1.33 5.07
N HIS A 556 31.44 0.56 5.64
CA HIS A 556 30.81 0.90 6.92
C HIS A 556 31.81 0.91 8.06
N THR A 557 32.63 -0.13 8.21
CA THR A 557 33.67 -0.20 9.25
C THR A 557 34.67 0.95 9.14
N ARG A 558 35.16 1.23 7.92
CA ARG A 558 36.03 2.39 7.68
C ARG A 558 35.34 3.71 8.00
N SER A 559 34.08 3.85 7.62
CA SER A 559 33.30 5.07 7.85
C SER A 559 33.08 5.34 9.33
N VAL A 560 32.84 4.31 10.14
CA VAL A 560 32.72 4.43 11.61
C VAL A 560 34.06 4.74 12.24
N ALA A 561 35.14 4.07 11.81
CA ALA A 561 36.50 4.34 12.30
C ALA A 561 36.89 5.81 12.07
N ILE A 562 36.71 6.33 10.85
CA ILE A 562 36.97 7.74 10.52
C ILE A 562 36.21 8.69 11.45
N GLY A 563 34.92 8.41 11.73
CA GLY A 563 34.13 9.23 12.64
C GLY A 563 34.68 9.22 14.07
N ASN A 564 35.05 8.05 14.59
CA ASN A 564 35.63 7.90 15.92
C ASN A 564 37.02 8.53 16.03
N ASP A 565 37.86 8.37 15.01
CA ASP A 565 39.20 8.95 14.94
C ASP A 565 39.14 10.48 14.93
N LEU A 566 38.14 11.07 14.26
CA LEU A 566 37.87 12.51 14.30
C LEU A 566 37.43 12.99 15.70
N LEU A 567 36.56 12.25 16.39
CA LEU A 567 36.16 12.57 17.77
C LEU A 567 37.36 12.47 18.74
N LEU A 568 38.20 11.44 18.58
CA LEU A 568 39.42 11.28 19.36
C LEU A 568 40.40 12.42 19.10
N SER A 569 40.58 12.81 17.84
CA SER A 569 41.41 13.97 17.47
C SER A 569 40.89 15.26 18.10
N GLY A 570 39.57 15.46 18.13
CA GLY A 570 38.94 16.58 18.82
C GLY A 570 39.24 16.60 20.32
N LEU A 571 39.15 15.44 20.99
CA LEU A 571 39.50 15.28 22.40
C LEU A 571 40.98 15.60 22.67
N LEU A 572 41.89 15.14 21.80
CA LEU A 572 43.32 15.44 21.91
C LEU A 572 43.61 16.93 21.74
N CYS A 573 42.96 17.62 20.79
CA CYS A 573 43.07 19.07 20.65
C CYS A 573 42.54 19.82 21.88
N ALA A 574 41.44 19.35 22.47
CA ALA A 574 40.87 19.93 23.69
C ALA A 574 41.83 19.79 24.88
N ALA A 575 42.41 18.60 25.06
CA ALA A 575 43.40 18.34 26.09
C ALA A 575 44.65 19.21 25.91
N ALA A 576 45.19 19.30 24.68
CA ALA A 576 46.34 20.15 24.38
C ALA A 576 46.05 21.65 24.64
N ALA A 577 44.86 22.12 24.27
CA ALA A 577 44.44 23.49 24.54
C ALA A 577 44.35 23.78 26.05
N LEU A 578 43.79 22.84 26.83
CA LEU A 578 43.69 22.95 28.28
C LEU A 578 45.08 22.97 28.93
N THR A 579 45.97 22.05 28.56
CA THR A 579 47.34 22.00 29.06
C THR A 579 48.07 23.32 28.77
N LEU A 580 47.96 23.84 27.55
CA LEU A 580 48.59 25.10 27.14
C LEU A 580 48.11 26.29 27.99
N VAL A 581 46.81 26.36 28.28
CA VAL A 581 46.24 27.40 29.14
C VAL A 581 46.73 27.28 30.57
N LEU A 582 46.81 26.05 31.11
CA LEU A 582 47.25 25.81 32.48
C LEU A 582 48.76 26.07 32.68
N THR A 583 49.61 25.73 31.70
CA THR A 583 51.07 25.88 31.82
C THR A 583 51.57 27.26 31.43
N SER A 584 50.91 27.91 30.47
CA SER A 584 51.45 29.09 29.78
C SER A 584 50.45 30.26 29.70
N GLY A 585 49.29 30.14 30.35
CA GLY A 585 48.28 31.19 30.36
C GLY A 585 47.79 31.56 28.96
N ARG A 586 47.79 32.85 28.65
CA ARG A 586 47.35 33.40 27.35
C ARG A 586 48.50 33.77 26.40
N SER A 587 49.74 33.43 26.74
CA SER A 587 50.94 33.82 25.97
C SER A 587 50.95 33.25 24.55
N TYR A 588 50.27 32.13 24.32
CA TYR A 588 50.16 31.46 23.02
C TYR A 588 48.74 31.53 22.43
N ALA A 589 48.15 32.73 22.39
CA ALA A 589 46.76 32.95 21.96
C ALA A 589 46.43 32.40 20.56
N SER A 590 47.32 32.54 19.57
CA SER A 590 47.10 32.03 18.21
C SER A 590 47.09 30.51 18.13
N LEU A 591 48.00 29.84 18.86
CA LEU A 591 48.04 28.38 18.96
C LEU A 591 46.81 27.84 19.69
N LEU A 592 46.38 28.52 20.77
CA LEU A 592 45.14 28.20 21.48
C LEU A 592 43.91 28.32 20.55
N ALA A 593 43.82 29.40 19.76
CA ALA A 593 42.73 29.58 18.79
C ALA A 593 42.72 28.50 17.70
N LEU A 594 43.90 28.07 17.23
CA LEU A 594 44.04 26.98 16.27
C LEU A 594 43.58 25.64 16.86
N LEU A 595 44.02 25.29 18.07
CA LEU A 595 43.63 24.06 18.76
C LEU A 595 42.12 24.01 19.02
N LEU A 596 41.52 25.12 19.47
CA LEU A 596 40.08 25.21 19.71
C LEU A 596 39.27 25.13 18.40
N SER A 597 39.76 25.73 17.32
CA SER A 597 39.13 25.63 15.99
C SER A 597 39.24 24.21 15.42
N GLY A 598 40.40 23.58 15.58
CA GLY A 598 40.63 22.18 15.22
C GLY A 598 39.73 21.23 16.00
N MET A 599 39.58 21.46 17.31
CA MET A 599 38.64 20.72 18.18
C MET A 599 37.19 20.85 17.70
N LYS A 600 36.70 22.08 17.47
CA LYS A 600 35.33 22.34 16.98
C LYS A 600 35.07 21.64 15.64
N LEU A 601 36.01 21.75 14.70
CA LEU A 601 35.91 21.12 13.39
C LEU A 601 35.90 19.58 13.51
N ALA A 602 36.90 19.00 14.18
CA ALA A 602 37.02 17.55 14.32
C ALA A 602 35.81 16.94 15.03
N THR A 603 35.33 17.59 16.10
CA THR A 603 34.18 17.12 16.87
C THR A 603 32.87 17.31 16.10
N GLY A 604 32.66 18.47 15.47
CA GLY A 604 31.46 18.74 14.67
C GLY A 604 31.33 17.86 13.44
N VAL A 605 32.43 17.68 12.69
CA VAL A 605 32.49 16.80 11.52
C VAL A 605 32.34 15.33 11.95
N GLY A 606 33.08 14.88 12.98
CA GLY A 606 33.00 13.52 13.49
C GLY A 606 31.60 13.15 13.97
N ALA A 607 30.96 14.02 14.76
CA ALA A 607 29.60 13.82 15.25
C ALA A 607 28.57 13.82 14.12
N ALA A 608 28.66 14.76 13.17
CA ALA A 608 27.78 14.82 12.01
C ALA A 608 27.93 13.55 11.13
N TRP A 609 29.15 13.08 10.93
CA TRP A 609 29.47 11.89 10.13
C TRP A 609 28.94 10.60 10.77
N LEU A 610 29.15 10.42 12.08
CA LEU A 610 28.64 9.26 12.81
C LEU A 610 27.10 9.29 12.90
N SER A 611 26.52 10.46 13.14
CA SER A 611 25.06 10.68 13.10
C SER A 611 24.48 10.32 11.74
N LEU A 612 25.14 10.74 10.65
CA LEU A 612 24.77 10.36 9.29
C LEU A 612 24.84 8.84 9.09
N ASN A 613 25.93 8.19 9.47
CA ASN A 613 26.08 6.73 9.34
C ASN A 613 25.00 5.96 10.11
N ASN A 614 24.66 6.41 11.31
CA ASN A 614 23.61 5.81 12.14
C ASN A 614 22.23 6.01 11.49
N LYS A 615 21.93 7.21 11.00
CA LYS A 615 20.66 7.48 10.31
C LYS A 615 20.54 6.80 8.96
N MET A 616 21.64 6.58 8.26
CA MET A 616 21.69 5.83 7.00
C MET A 616 21.42 4.33 7.18
N GLY A 617 21.37 3.81 8.42
CA GLY A 617 20.99 2.42 8.71
C GLY A 617 21.96 1.38 8.15
N HIS A 618 23.20 1.77 7.83
CA HIS A 618 24.17 0.88 7.18
C HIS A 618 24.52 -0.34 8.05
N GLY A 619 24.70 -0.16 9.36
CA GLY A 619 25.01 -1.23 10.29
C GLY A 619 23.88 -2.25 10.38
N GLU A 620 22.64 -1.80 10.50
CA GLU A 620 21.47 -2.69 10.55
C GLU A 620 21.19 -3.38 9.22
N THR A 621 21.43 -2.71 8.10
CA THR A 621 21.33 -3.37 6.79
C THR A 621 22.32 -4.53 6.66
N LEU A 622 23.50 -4.42 7.28
CA LEU A 622 24.48 -5.51 7.34
C LEU A 622 24.05 -6.61 8.32
N ALA A 623 23.53 -6.24 9.48
CA ALA A 623 23.00 -7.20 10.45
C ALA A 623 21.83 -8.02 9.86
N GLN A 624 20.89 -7.35 9.19
CA GLN A 624 19.79 -7.99 8.46
C GLN A 624 20.33 -8.93 7.37
N ALA A 625 21.33 -8.49 6.60
CA ALA A 625 21.93 -9.33 5.57
C ALA A 625 22.60 -10.60 6.16
N ASP A 626 23.21 -10.51 7.34
CA ASP A 626 23.77 -11.67 8.04
C ASP A 626 22.67 -12.63 8.52
N GLN A 627 21.57 -12.12 9.08
CA GLN A 627 20.42 -12.92 9.51
C GLN A 627 19.77 -13.65 8.32
N LEU A 628 19.47 -12.92 7.25
CA LEU A 628 18.90 -13.47 6.03
C LEU A 628 19.83 -14.53 5.41
N ARG A 629 21.14 -14.28 5.38
CA ARG A 629 22.11 -15.27 4.88
C ARG A 629 22.09 -16.56 5.70
N GLY A 630 21.93 -16.45 7.02
CA GLY A 630 21.75 -17.61 7.90
C GLY A 630 20.46 -18.38 7.61
N LEU A 631 19.34 -17.66 7.42
CA LEU A 631 18.04 -18.26 7.08
C LEU A 631 18.07 -19.01 5.74
N TYR A 632 18.53 -18.36 4.67
CA TYR A 632 18.65 -18.99 3.35
C TYR A 632 19.67 -20.14 3.34
N GLY A 633 20.76 -20.04 4.12
CA GLY A 633 21.72 -21.13 4.29
C GLY A 633 21.09 -22.37 4.92
N ARG A 634 20.30 -22.21 5.98
CA ARG A 634 19.54 -23.31 6.60
C ARG A 634 18.49 -23.90 5.64
N ALA A 635 17.78 -23.04 4.90
CA ALA A 635 16.80 -23.49 3.92
C ALA A 635 17.44 -24.29 2.77
N ARG A 636 18.66 -23.92 2.34
CA ARG A 636 19.40 -24.68 1.33
C ARG A 636 19.70 -26.11 1.81
N LEU A 637 20.20 -26.24 3.04
CA LEU A 637 20.47 -27.55 3.66
C LEU A 637 19.18 -28.38 3.80
N ALA A 638 18.07 -27.76 4.20
CA ALA A 638 16.78 -28.44 4.29
C ALA A 638 16.28 -28.92 2.91
N LEU A 639 16.48 -28.13 1.85
CA LEU A 639 16.15 -28.53 0.48
C LEU A 639 17.00 -29.71 0.02
N GLU A 640 18.32 -29.68 0.26
CA GLU A 640 19.24 -30.78 -0.06
C GLU A 640 18.81 -32.10 0.64
N GLN A 641 18.34 -32.02 1.89
CA GLN A 641 17.78 -33.17 2.62
C GLN A 641 16.48 -33.69 1.99
N ILE A 642 15.58 -32.81 1.55
CA ILE A 642 14.34 -33.20 0.84
C ILE A 642 14.68 -33.89 -0.50
N GLU A 643 15.70 -33.41 -1.20
CA GLU A 643 16.15 -34.00 -2.47
C GLU A 643 16.79 -35.37 -2.26
N ALA A 644 17.65 -35.51 -1.24
CA ALA A 644 18.36 -36.75 -0.91
C ALA A 644 17.47 -37.81 -0.24
N GLY A 645 16.39 -37.41 0.44
CA GLY A 645 15.52 -38.33 1.16
C GLY A 645 14.80 -39.34 0.27
N GLU A 646 14.46 -40.50 0.84
CA GLU A 646 13.60 -41.49 0.19
C GLU A 646 12.14 -40.99 0.22
N GLY A 647 11.45 -41.08 -0.92
CA GLY A 647 10.08 -40.60 -1.04
C GLY A 647 9.66 -40.37 -2.48
N SER A 648 8.36 -40.42 -2.73
CA SER A 648 7.78 -40.14 -4.04
C SER A 648 8.06 -38.69 -4.46
N THR A 649 8.05 -38.43 -5.77
CA THR A 649 8.21 -37.07 -6.30
C THR A 649 7.16 -36.11 -5.71
N ALA A 650 5.93 -36.57 -5.52
CA ALA A 650 4.84 -35.77 -4.96
C ALA A 650 5.07 -35.37 -3.49
N GLU A 651 5.65 -36.25 -2.67
CA GLU A 651 6.02 -35.94 -1.28
C GLU A 651 7.15 -34.91 -1.24
N LYS A 652 8.16 -35.06 -2.10
CA LYS A 652 9.25 -34.08 -2.20
C LYS A 652 8.75 -32.71 -2.64
N GLU A 653 7.79 -32.64 -3.57
CA GLU A 653 7.14 -31.38 -3.96
C GLU A 653 6.28 -30.77 -2.83
N ARG A 654 5.63 -31.61 -2.01
CA ARG A 654 4.89 -31.14 -0.82
C ARG A 654 5.84 -30.54 0.22
N HIS A 655 6.88 -31.27 0.61
CA HIS A 655 7.88 -30.76 1.56
C HIS A 655 8.59 -29.50 1.06
N ALA A 656 8.85 -29.40 -0.24
CA ALA A 656 9.42 -28.19 -0.83
C ALA A 656 8.45 -26.99 -0.74
N ARG A 657 7.14 -27.19 -0.95
CA ARG A 657 6.14 -26.13 -0.73
C ARG A 657 6.07 -25.70 0.73
N ASP A 658 6.10 -26.66 1.66
CA ASP A 658 6.10 -26.38 3.10
C ASP A 658 7.37 -25.57 3.49
N LEU A 659 8.53 -25.95 2.94
CA LEU A 659 9.78 -25.22 3.12
C LEU A 659 9.72 -23.80 2.53
N LEU A 660 9.16 -23.66 1.32
CA LEU A 660 8.96 -22.36 0.64
C LEU A 660 8.09 -21.42 1.47
N PHE A 661 6.98 -21.93 1.99
CA PHE A 661 6.06 -21.18 2.83
C PHE A 661 6.73 -20.78 4.16
N ALA A 662 7.37 -21.72 4.84
CA ALA A 662 8.07 -21.47 6.11
C ALA A 662 9.22 -20.46 5.95
N LEU A 663 10.02 -20.59 4.88
CA LEU A 663 11.08 -19.65 4.54
C LEU A 663 10.50 -18.25 4.26
N GLY A 664 9.44 -18.16 3.48
CA GLY A 664 8.76 -16.90 3.18
C GLY A 664 8.27 -16.19 4.44
N LYS A 665 7.64 -16.94 5.35
CA LYS A 665 7.20 -16.40 6.64
C LYS A 665 8.37 -15.87 7.46
N ALA A 666 9.44 -16.64 7.62
CA ALA A 666 10.61 -16.23 8.41
C ALA A 666 11.31 -14.99 7.82
N VAL A 667 11.39 -14.89 6.49
CA VAL A 667 11.98 -13.73 5.81
C VAL A 667 11.08 -12.49 5.93
N LEU A 668 9.75 -12.66 5.85
CA LEU A 668 8.79 -11.58 6.08
C LEU A 668 8.86 -11.02 7.50
N GLU A 669 9.01 -11.90 8.50
CA GLU A 669 9.20 -11.50 9.90
C GLU A 669 10.49 -10.69 10.08
N GLU A 670 11.60 -11.13 9.50
CA GLU A 670 12.88 -10.41 9.53
C GLU A 670 12.78 -9.04 8.82
N ASN A 671 12.11 -9.00 7.67
CA ASN A 671 11.88 -7.76 6.93
C ASN A 671 10.99 -6.77 7.71
N ALA A 672 9.95 -7.27 8.39
CA ALA A 672 9.09 -6.47 9.24
C ALA A 672 9.87 -5.91 10.45
N GLY A 673 10.73 -6.72 11.08
CA GLY A 673 11.63 -6.29 12.15
C GLY A 673 12.60 -5.19 11.70
N TRP A 674 13.24 -5.37 10.54
CA TRP A 674 14.12 -4.36 9.95
C TRP A 674 13.40 -3.05 9.64
N LEU A 675 12.19 -3.13 9.08
CA LEU A 675 11.36 -1.97 8.79
C LEU A 675 10.97 -1.22 10.07
N ALA A 676 10.57 -1.96 11.12
CA ALA A 676 10.24 -1.40 12.41
C ALA A 676 11.43 -0.66 13.06
N ALA A 677 12.63 -1.23 13.00
CA ALA A 677 13.85 -0.58 13.50
C ALA A 677 14.16 0.74 12.74
N HIS A 678 13.85 0.79 11.43
CA HIS A 678 13.95 2.03 10.65
C HIS A 678 12.84 3.04 11.01
N GLN A 679 11.63 2.56 11.30
CA GLN A 679 10.52 3.41 11.72
C GLN A 679 10.68 3.96 13.14
N GLN A 680 11.27 3.22 14.09
CA GLN A 680 11.56 3.76 15.43
C GLN A 680 12.55 4.92 15.41
N ARG A 681 13.38 5.00 14.36
CA ARG A 681 14.30 6.12 14.11
C ARG A 681 13.67 7.25 13.32
N ARG A 682 12.34 7.24 13.18
CA ARG A 682 11.58 8.40 12.72
C ARG A 682 11.92 9.59 13.59
N LEU A 683 11.97 10.74 12.94
CA LEU A 683 12.19 12.03 13.58
C LEU A 683 10.92 12.42 14.33
N SER A 684 10.70 11.88 15.53
CA SER A 684 9.68 12.35 16.45
C SER A 684 10.26 13.55 17.22
N TRP A 685 9.85 14.77 16.87
CA TRP A 685 10.25 15.98 17.60
C TRP A 685 9.72 15.99 19.05
N HIS A 686 8.70 15.19 19.37
CA HIS A 686 8.26 14.90 20.73
C HIS A 686 8.09 13.40 20.92
N GLY A 687 8.56 12.89 22.07
CA GLY A 687 8.19 11.58 22.56
C GLY A 687 6.68 11.53 22.78
N LYS A 688 5.99 10.89 21.85
CA LYS A 688 4.75 10.11 21.93
C LYS A 688 4.21 9.96 20.52
#